data_AF-A0A4R6VJY7-F1
#
_entry.id   AF-A0A4R6VJY7-F1
#
_cell.length_a   1.000
_cell.length_b   1.000
_cell.length_c   1.000
_cell.angle_alpha   90.00
_cell.angle_beta   90.00
_cell.angle_gamma   90.00
#
_symmetry.space_group_name_H-M   'P 1'
#
loop_
_entity.id
_entity.type
_entity.pdbx_description
1 polymer ?
#
loop_
_entity_poly.entity_id
_entity_poly.type
_entity_poly.pdbx_seq_one_letter_code
_entity_poly.pdbx_strand_id
1 'polypeptide(L)'
;MQKLNSFGAKIGVAILSILFLVQGAAAARILTIETKPANIELQSAFINGQRADIVAQAGKYAFIELENENQCYATLSLIAKNGRFLRKQLNLCDEEWQVALSFGDTGSGPSVRTITIVPSQENVRILALSFDGKPQPFTAFANSNRVEFDIRRGPSGFKCVGELSAALSGADNFKRTVDLCAFNNEVILDVEPQRYYEILTVRSGGDDKVTGIKLNGEKLNIIRHIGNDARTRVFADNSGINCTGNLEVDFASGASGEGQLDLCGSNFDVTITPKPKFASDTSLRAGYSWRFIPAQNENDIAALKFEARSFNRTGFSAVCEPGSRRATIYLDGYPSRADLPRRTRINWTTGRYNGVVNGDRGQSPVGSGAAPSFSRSTDDRLWNGLISGATFTAIANDNHRLVLSLSGSAGPVREFVQACNSRFNGPSVYGDVTDDSSLQWSTPPSRRDGDLRLVFGDLSSDRIGIEARCTPQDDVVRIMFASAPRGLADNRRVNVDWRVGDETGRIRANTRSVEGFDWGALPIATIDTRDPVWRALALGNIVRWSVNDQQTAIYSLKGSGTAIRRFLNGCRPASQPDIGDGGDDDFGVSPDRPSTGNDTVDTIINIFDLINQQSDSNVKININTQSAAARQVLSNYQADPNFMCGLSANSQPLGNRAISIGFKNDRGQHVEVYEISPNGQRQFVREVPPSARLQLTRSAGQGFEVRSAGGGCLTTMVAPNADVEYSIKPTMGRADPDAVAKSYSCSGREVVALIEPNKGTAYVNDQYALHRARVNGGFANVWGDVRAKITNQELVLEEGGTTRLSCRAR
;
A
#
# COMPACT_ATOMS: atom_id res chain seq x y z
N MET A 1 0.32 66.80 -58.60
CA MET A 1 1.72 67.15 -58.25
C MET A 1 2.49 65.84 -58.22
N GLN A 2 3.33 65.63 -59.23
CA GLN A 2 4.79 65.47 -59.07
C GLN A 2 5.18 64.21 -58.28
N LYS A 3 6.06 63.32 -58.74
CA LYS A 3 6.83 63.18 -59.98
C LYS A 3 7.70 61.93 -59.70
N LEU A 4 7.90 61.09 -60.72
CA LEU A 4 9.18 60.39 -61.02
C LEU A 4 9.65 59.36 -59.97
N ASN A 5 10.27 58.22 -60.26
CA ASN A 5 10.92 57.59 -61.40
C ASN A 5 11.59 56.35 -60.75
N SER A 6 12.01 55.27 -61.40
CA SER A 6 12.06 54.82 -62.79
C SER A 6 12.80 53.46 -62.75
N PHE A 7 12.87 52.83 -63.92
CA PHE A 7 13.67 51.64 -64.30
C PHE A 7 13.03 50.29 -63.96
N GLY A 8 12.69 49.42 -64.91
CA GLY A 8 12.80 49.40 -66.38
C GLY A 8 12.15 48.07 -66.83
N ALA A 9 11.15 48.08 -67.72
CA ALA A 9 11.31 47.81 -69.16
C ALA A 9 12.04 46.47 -69.43
N LYS A 10 11.30 45.39 -69.69
CA LYS A 10 10.69 44.96 -70.97
C LYS A 10 11.64 44.06 -71.78
N ILE A 11 10.98 43.16 -72.51
CA ILE A 11 11.50 42.22 -73.52
C ILE A 11 11.93 40.91 -72.86
N GLY A 12 11.29 39.78 -73.10
CA GLY A 12 10.52 39.40 -74.27
C GLY A 12 11.17 38.16 -74.86
N VAL A 13 10.35 37.11 -74.97
CA VAL A 13 10.55 35.97 -75.87
C VAL A 13 11.79 35.13 -75.57
N ALA A 14 11.59 34.02 -74.87
CA ALA A 14 12.24 32.80 -75.29
C ALA A 14 11.43 31.58 -74.78
N ILE A 15 11.10 30.68 -75.72
CA ILE A 15 11.19 29.22 -75.54
C ILE A 15 9.98 28.60 -74.78
N LEU A 16 8.91 28.09 -75.39
CA LEU A 16 8.72 27.53 -76.75
C LEU A 16 9.93 26.71 -77.24
N SER A 17 10.49 25.87 -76.37
CA SER A 17 11.51 24.87 -76.71
C SER A 17 11.54 23.77 -75.65
N ILE A 18 10.42 23.10 -75.45
CA ILE A 18 10.40 21.68 -75.10
C ILE A 18 9.34 21.01 -75.99
N LEU A 19 9.45 21.26 -77.29
CA LEU A 19 8.72 20.56 -78.35
C LEU A 19 9.75 20.32 -79.45
N PHE A 20 9.99 19.04 -79.75
CA PHE A 20 10.91 18.48 -80.74
C PHE A 20 12.39 18.36 -80.34
N LEU A 21 12.73 17.22 -79.69
CA LEU A 21 13.71 16.24 -80.21
C LEU A 21 13.88 15.06 -79.23
N VAL A 22 12.87 14.17 -79.18
CA VAL A 22 13.07 12.73 -78.96
C VAL A 22 12.06 12.02 -79.85
N GLN A 23 12.49 11.48 -80.97
CA GLN A 23 11.73 10.45 -81.67
C GLN A 23 11.94 9.15 -80.87
N GLY A 24 10.86 8.63 -80.30
CA GLY A 24 10.85 7.35 -79.60
C GLY A 24 10.70 7.41 -78.07
N ALA A 25 9.73 8.15 -77.56
CA ALA A 25 9.18 7.97 -76.21
C ALA A 25 7.73 8.51 -76.21
N ALA A 26 6.82 7.87 -75.46
CA ALA A 26 5.42 8.30 -75.34
C ALA A 26 5.32 9.79 -74.96
N ALA A 27 4.36 10.51 -75.52
CA ALA A 27 4.23 11.95 -75.29
C ALA A 27 3.68 12.19 -73.88
N ALA A 28 4.55 12.61 -72.96
CA ALA A 28 4.14 12.94 -71.59
C ALA A 28 3.13 14.10 -71.60
N ARG A 29 1.97 13.89 -70.94
CA ARG A 29 0.88 14.89 -70.88
C ARG A 29 0.93 15.64 -69.54
N ILE A 30 0.66 16.95 -69.55
CA ILE A 30 0.67 17.77 -68.33
C ILE A 30 -0.76 18.05 -67.86
N LEU A 31 -1.08 17.65 -66.63
CA LEU A 31 -2.33 17.99 -65.95
C LEU A 31 -2.14 19.26 -65.10
N THR A 32 -3.03 20.25 -65.29
CA THR A 32 -3.02 21.47 -64.48
C THR A 32 -3.97 21.35 -63.29
N ILE A 33 -3.50 21.66 -62.08
CA ILE A 33 -4.28 21.59 -60.85
C ILE A 33 -4.39 22.98 -60.26
N GLU A 34 -5.63 23.46 -60.08
CA GLU A 34 -5.91 24.69 -59.35
C GLU A 34 -6.24 24.38 -57.88
N THR A 35 -5.44 24.87 -56.94
CA THR A 35 -5.61 24.63 -55.50
C THR A 35 -6.44 25.73 -54.83
N LYS A 36 -7.36 25.33 -53.93
CA LYS A 36 -8.09 26.21 -53.01
C LYS A 36 -7.94 25.73 -51.56
N PRO A 37 -7.54 26.60 -50.61
CA PRO A 37 -7.06 27.98 -50.81
C PRO A 37 -5.78 28.05 -51.66
N ALA A 38 -5.59 29.20 -52.31
CA ALA A 38 -4.54 29.46 -53.32
C ALA A 38 -3.09 29.39 -52.82
N ASN A 39 -2.89 29.28 -51.50
CA ASN A 39 -1.58 29.22 -50.85
C ASN A 39 -1.13 27.79 -50.53
N ILE A 40 -1.82 26.77 -51.05
CA ILE A 40 -1.44 25.37 -50.84
C ILE A 40 -0.34 24.97 -51.81
N GLU A 41 0.83 24.67 -51.26
CA GLU A 41 1.97 24.10 -51.97
C GLU A 41 1.93 22.56 -51.89
N LEU A 42 2.08 21.89 -53.02
CA LEU A 42 2.06 20.43 -53.10
C LEU A 42 3.45 19.85 -52.80
N GLN A 43 3.49 18.80 -52.00
CA GLN A 43 4.71 18.05 -51.69
C GLN A 43 4.89 16.86 -52.64
N SER A 44 3.81 16.14 -52.93
CA SER A 44 3.83 14.98 -53.81
C SER A 44 2.45 14.72 -54.42
N ALA A 45 2.47 13.99 -55.54
CA ALA A 45 1.27 13.61 -56.25
C ALA A 45 1.36 12.17 -56.76
N PHE A 46 0.20 11.55 -56.90
CA PHE A 46 0.06 10.18 -57.34
C PHE A 46 -1.13 10.03 -58.28
N ILE A 47 -0.95 9.22 -59.31
CA ILE A 47 -1.98 8.83 -60.26
C ILE A 47 -2.16 7.32 -60.15
N ASN A 48 -3.36 6.87 -59.79
CA ASN A 48 -3.66 5.45 -59.59
C ASN A 48 -2.70 4.76 -58.59
N GLY A 49 -2.18 5.51 -57.61
CA GLY A 49 -1.24 5.02 -56.61
C GLY A 49 0.22 5.02 -57.04
N GLN A 50 0.54 5.29 -58.30
CA GLN A 50 1.90 5.51 -58.78
C GLN A 50 2.29 6.97 -58.62
N ARG A 51 3.53 7.24 -58.23
CA ARG A 51 4.02 8.61 -58.03
C ARG A 51 4.12 9.33 -59.37
N ALA A 52 3.56 10.53 -59.44
CA ALA A 52 3.63 11.40 -60.59
C ALA A 52 4.50 12.61 -60.27
N ASP A 53 5.29 13.06 -61.24
CA ASP A 53 6.23 14.15 -61.03
C ASP A 53 5.53 15.51 -61.13
N ILE A 54 5.80 16.36 -60.13
CA ILE A 54 5.33 17.74 -60.12
C ILE A 54 6.37 18.59 -60.86
N VAL A 55 6.11 18.86 -62.13
CA VAL A 55 7.04 19.55 -63.04
C VAL A 55 7.19 21.04 -62.71
N ALA A 56 6.14 21.68 -62.20
CA ALA A 56 6.18 23.08 -61.76
C ALA A 56 5.05 23.41 -60.77
N GLN A 57 5.26 24.43 -59.93
CA GLN A 57 4.23 25.03 -59.08
C GLN A 57 4.36 26.55 -59.09
N ALA A 58 3.25 27.26 -59.30
CA ALA A 58 3.21 28.72 -59.35
C ALA A 58 1.88 29.26 -58.82
N GLY A 59 1.92 29.96 -57.69
CA GLY A 59 0.73 30.53 -57.04
C GLY A 59 -0.29 29.45 -56.70
N LYS A 60 -1.51 29.57 -57.25
CA LYS A 60 -2.61 28.61 -57.06
C LYS A 60 -2.56 27.40 -58.01
N TYR A 61 -1.54 27.28 -58.85
CA TYR A 61 -1.46 26.23 -59.87
C TYR A 61 -0.28 25.28 -59.64
N ALA A 62 -0.52 23.99 -59.83
CA ALA A 62 0.51 22.95 -59.89
C ALA A 62 0.37 22.14 -61.18
N PHE A 63 1.49 21.74 -61.76
CA PHE A 63 1.56 21.02 -63.02
C PHE A 63 2.17 19.64 -62.78
N ILE A 64 1.50 18.60 -63.27
CA ILE A 64 1.90 17.21 -63.03
C ILE A 64 2.03 16.48 -64.36
N GLU A 65 3.12 15.74 -64.52
CA GLU A 65 3.39 14.92 -65.69
C GLU A 65 2.70 13.56 -65.59
N LEU A 66 2.07 13.12 -66.68
CA LEU A 66 1.37 11.85 -66.81
C LEU A 66 2.11 10.94 -67.80
N GLU A 67 2.56 9.78 -67.33
CA GLU A 67 3.39 8.85 -68.11
C GLU A 67 2.59 7.86 -69.01
N ASN A 68 1.25 7.85 -68.96
CA ASN A 68 0.43 6.85 -69.68
C ASN A 68 -0.77 7.44 -70.43
N GLU A 69 -0.89 7.11 -71.72
CA GLU A 69 -1.82 7.77 -72.67
C GLU A 69 -3.22 7.13 -72.81
N ASN A 70 -3.50 5.98 -72.17
CA ASN A 70 -4.68 5.16 -72.52
C ASN A 70 -5.73 4.95 -71.40
N GLN A 71 -5.67 5.67 -70.28
CA GLN A 71 -6.67 5.54 -69.21
C GLN A 71 -7.53 6.79 -69.08
N CYS A 72 -8.82 6.68 -69.46
CA CYS A 72 -9.77 7.77 -69.30
C CYS A 72 -10.09 8.06 -67.85
N TYR A 73 -10.12 7.06 -66.96
CA TYR A 73 -10.41 7.29 -65.55
C TYR A 73 -9.17 7.07 -64.71
N ALA A 74 -8.80 8.11 -63.95
CA ALA A 74 -7.64 8.06 -63.08
C ALA A 74 -7.97 8.62 -61.70
N THR A 75 -7.37 8.04 -60.67
CA THR A 75 -7.49 8.55 -59.32
C THR A 75 -6.27 9.39 -58.98
N LEU A 76 -6.46 10.70 -58.91
CA LEU A 76 -5.45 11.65 -58.47
C LEU A 76 -5.42 11.69 -56.94
N SER A 77 -4.23 11.55 -56.35
CA SER A 77 -3.99 11.74 -54.92
C SER A 77 -2.88 12.76 -54.71
N LEU A 78 -3.11 13.76 -53.88
CA LEU A 78 -2.20 14.88 -53.65
C LEU A 78 -1.90 15.02 -52.16
N ILE A 79 -0.63 15.24 -51.85
CA ILE A 79 -0.17 15.60 -50.51
C ILE A 79 0.37 17.03 -50.57
N ALA A 80 -0.16 17.91 -49.74
CA ALA A 80 0.33 19.27 -49.55
C ALA A 80 1.43 19.31 -48.48
N LYS A 81 2.34 20.28 -48.57
CA LYS A 81 3.44 20.46 -47.59
C LYS A 81 2.97 20.66 -46.15
N ASN A 82 1.75 21.18 -45.96
CA ASN A 82 1.12 21.31 -44.65
C ASN A 82 0.48 20.00 -44.15
N GLY A 83 0.74 18.87 -44.81
CA GLY A 83 0.22 17.54 -44.45
C GLY A 83 -1.21 17.26 -44.90
N ARG A 84 -1.87 18.19 -45.60
CA ARG A 84 -3.22 17.97 -46.12
C ARG A 84 -3.19 16.99 -47.30
N PHE A 85 -4.14 16.06 -47.32
CA PHE A 85 -4.28 15.06 -48.37
C PHE A 85 -5.61 15.23 -49.09
N LEU A 86 -5.61 15.04 -50.41
CA LEU A 86 -6.81 15.09 -51.23
C LEU A 86 -6.76 14.00 -52.31
N ARG A 87 -7.84 13.23 -52.44
CA ARG A 87 -8.00 12.20 -53.47
C ARG A 87 -9.25 12.48 -54.30
N LYS A 88 -9.13 12.51 -55.62
CA LYS A 88 -10.25 12.78 -56.56
C LYS A 88 -10.15 11.87 -57.77
N GLN A 89 -11.29 11.32 -58.21
CA GLN A 89 -11.38 10.66 -59.51
C GLN A 89 -11.48 11.70 -60.62
N LEU A 90 -10.70 11.51 -61.67
CA LEU A 90 -10.62 12.34 -62.85
C LEU A 90 -11.04 11.54 -64.07
N ASN A 91 -11.71 12.21 -64.99
CA ASN A 91 -11.85 11.77 -66.36
C ASN A 91 -10.80 12.51 -67.21
N LEU A 92 -9.70 11.84 -67.53
CA LEU A 92 -8.59 12.34 -68.35
C LEU A 92 -8.90 12.33 -69.86
N CYS A 93 -10.07 11.83 -70.26
CA CYS A 93 -10.55 11.87 -71.65
C CYS A 93 -11.47 13.06 -71.93
N ASP A 94 -11.79 13.88 -70.92
CA ASP A 94 -12.46 15.17 -71.14
C ASP A 94 -11.46 16.21 -71.67
N GLU A 95 -11.93 17.14 -72.52
CA GLU A 95 -11.07 18.14 -73.19
C GLU A 95 -10.42 19.16 -72.23
N GLU A 96 -10.92 19.26 -71.00
CA GLU A 96 -10.42 20.18 -69.98
C GLU A 96 -9.30 19.55 -69.12
N TRP A 97 -8.05 19.78 -69.51
CA TRP A 97 -6.83 19.35 -68.79
C TRP A 97 -6.51 20.19 -67.54
N GLN A 98 -7.53 20.76 -66.92
CA GLN A 98 -7.45 21.57 -65.71
C GLN A 98 -8.46 21.11 -64.67
N VAL A 99 -8.01 20.88 -63.44
CA VAL A 99 -8.87 20.44 -62.34
C VAL A 99 -8.79 21.40 -61.17
N ALA A 100 -9.93 22.00 -60.81
CA ALA A 100 -10.05 22.78 -59.57
C ALA A 100 -10.31 21.86 -58.37
N LEU A 101 -9.46 21.99 -57.34
CA LEU A 101 -9.46 21.18 -56.13
C LEU A 101 -9.54 22.08 -54.90
N SER A 102 -10.52 21.81 -54.04
CA SER A 102 -10.66 22.51 -52.77
C SER A 102 -10.27 21.59 -51.62
N PHE A 103 -9.21 21.96 -50.90
CA PHE A 103 -8.86 21.38 -49.60
C PHE A 103 -9.79 22.01 -48.55
N GLY A 104 -11.07 21.65 -48.61
CA GLY A 104 -12.11 22.18 -47.73
C GLY A 104 -12.02 21.57 -46.33
N ASP A 105 -11.83 22.42 -45.31
CA ASP A 105 -12.32 22.15 -43.95
C ASP A 105 -13.78 22.64 -43.88
N THR A 106 -14.74 21.71 -43.91
CA THR A 106 -16.05 21.93 -43.31
C THR A 106 -16.44 20.64 -42.58
N GLY A 107 -16.40 20.67 -41.25
CA GLY A 107 -16.57 19.52 -40.35
C GLY A 107 -17.94 18.81 -40.37
N SER A 108 -18.59 18.61 -41.51
CA SER A 108 -19.87 17.91 -41.66
C SER A 108 -19.71 16.44 -42.08
N GLY A 109 -18.90 15.67 -41.35
CA GLY A 109 -18.73 14.25 -41.59
C GLY A 109 -18.78 13.46 -40.28
N PRO A 110 -18.99 12.14 -40.33
CA PRO A 110 -19.11 11.32 -39.13
C PRO A 110 -17.88 11.52 -38.23
N SER A 111 -18.12 11.61 -36.92
CA SER A 111 -17.10 11.83 -35.88
C SER A 111 -16.21 10.60 -35.66
N VAL A 112 -16.63 9.46 -36.20
CA VAL A 112 -16.00 8.15 -36.10
C VAL A 112 -15.94 7.52 -37.49
N ARG A 113 -14.86 6.78 -37.78
CA ARG A 113 -14.67 6.04 -39.02
C ARG A 113 -14.15 4.64 -38.69
N THR A 114 -14.86 3.62 -39.15
CA THR A 114 -14.48 2.22 -38.95
C THR A 114 -13.43 1.81 -39.97
N ILE A 115 -12.35 1.24 -39.47
CA ILE A 115 -11.20 0.72 -40.20
C ILE A 115 -11.24 -0.80 -40.13
N THR A 116 -11.13 -1.42 -41.28
CA THR A 116 -11.03 -2.87 -41.46
C THR A 116 -9.57 -3.26 -41.63
N ILE A 117 -9.09 -4.28 -40.93
CA ILE A 117 -7.75 -4.85 -41.10
C ILE A 117 -7.89 -6.34 -41.42
N VAL A 118 -7.21 -6.79 -42.47
CA VAL A 118 -7.24 -8.19 -42.95
C VAL A 118 -5.82 -8.66 -43.22
N PRO A 119 -5.35 -9.81 -42.70
CA PRO A 119 -4.09 -10.41 -43.12
C PRO A 119 -4.16 -10.94 -44.55
N SER A 120 -3.06 -10.86 -45.30
CA SER A 120 -2.99 -11.37 -46.68
C SER A 120 -3.20 -12.89 -46.79
N GLN A 121 -3.07 -13.62 -45.68
CA GLN A 121 -3.32 -15.05 -45.60
C GLN A 121 -4.57 -15.36 -44.76
N GLU A 122 -5.45 -16.23 -45.28
CA GLU A 122 -6.74 -16.58 -44.66
C GLU A 122 -6.61 -17.28 -43.30
N ASN A 123 -5.50 -17.98 -43.06
CA ASN A 123 -5.22 -18.73 -41.83
C ASN A 123 -4.50 -17.90 -40.73
N VAL A 124 -4.13 -16.65 -41.01
CA VAL A 124 -3.48 -15.76 -40.04
C VAL A 124 -4.53 -14.92 -39.34
N ARG A 125 -4.57 -14.92 -37.99
CA ARG A 125 -5.50 -14.14 -37.17
C ARG A 125 -4.81 -12.95 -36.52
N ILE A 126 -5.51 -11.84 -36.36
CA ILE A 126 -5.04 -10.65 -35.64
C ILE A 126 -5.40 -10.77 -34.16
N LEU A 127 -4.39 -10.80 -33.29
CA LEU A 127 -4.53 -11.01 -31.83
C LEU A 127 -4.50 -9.72 -31.03
N ALA A 128 -3.72 -8.74 -31.49
CA ALA A 128 -3.62 -7.41 -30.92
C ALA A 128 -3.27 -6.40 -32.01
N LEU A 129 -3.70 -5.16 -31.85
CA LEU A 129 -3.43 -4.08 -32.80
C LEU A 129 -3.10 -2.80 -32.04
N SER A 130 -2.14 -2.04 -32.56
CA SER A 130 -1.78 -0.72 -32.06
C SER A 130 -1.46 0.21 -33.22
N PHE A 131 -1.81 1.47 -33.08
CA PHE A 131 -1.56 2.52 -34.06
C PHE A 131 -0.81 3.67 -33.37
N ASP A 132 0.37 4.01 -33.89
CA ASP A 132 1.35 4.92 -33.28
C ASP A 132 1.62 4.60 -31.80
N GLY A 133 1.82 3.31 -31.51
CA GLY A 133 2.10 2.81 -30.16
C GLY A 133 0.89 2.80 -29.21
N LYS A 134 -0.30 3.23 -29.65
CA LYS A 134 -1.53 3.16 -28.85
C LYS A 134 -2.33 1.91 -29.19
N PRO A 135 -2.61 1.01 -28.22
CA PRO A 135 -3.49 -0.15 -28.45
C PRO A 135 -4.86 0.28 -28.98
N GLN A 136 -5.34 -0.41 -30.00
CA GLN A 136 -6.67 -0.18 -30.57
C GLN A 136 -7.61 -1.32 -30.15
N PRO A 137 -8.77 -1.01 -29.54
CA PRO A 137 -9.80 -2.01 -29.34
C PRO A 137 -10.42 -2.36 -30.69
N PHE A 138 -10.57 -3.66 -30.99
CA PHE A 138 -11.17 -4.11 -32.24
C PHE A 138 -12.19 -5.22 -32.00
N THR A 139 -13.09 -5.39 -32.96
CA THR A 139 -14.04 -6.50 -33.04
C THR A 139 -13.46 -7.54 -33.98
N ALA A 140 -13.34 -8.78 -33.50
CA ALA A 140 -13.00 -9.92 -34.35
C ALA A 140 -14.29 -10.63 -34.77
N PHE A 141 -14.47 -10.88 -36.06
CA PHE A 141 -15.61 -11.69 -36.51
C PHE A 141 -15.28 -13.17 -36.28
N ALA A 142 -16.18 -13.90 -35.63
CA ALA A 142 -15.95 -15.25 -35.12
C ALA A 142 -15.44 -16.27 -36.17
N ASN A 143 -15.67 -16.01 -37.46
CA ASN A 143 -15.31 -16.90 -38.57
C ASN A 143 -14.42 -16.23 -39.65
N SER A 144 -13.75 -15.11 -39.36
CA SER A 144 -12.83 -14.48 -40.33
C SER A 144 -11.54 -13.97 -39.69
N ASN A 145 -10.46 -13.90 -40.47
CA ASN A 145 -9.19 -13.25 -40.10
C ASN A 145 -9.27 -11.71 -40.07
N ARG A 146 -10.47 -11.15 -40.31
CA ARG A 146 -10.76 -9.71 -40.38
C ARG A 146 -11.08 -9.15 -39.00
N VAL A 147 -10.55 -7.96 -38.72
CA VAL A 147 -10.91 -7.17 -37.53
C VAL A 147 -11.31 -5.76 -37.92
N GLU A 148 -12.19 -5.15 -37.13
CA GLU A 148 -12.64 -3.78 -37.33
C GLU A 148 -12.41 -2.93 -36.07
N PHE A 149 -11.88 -1.72 -36.22
CA PHE A 149 -11.76 -0.75 -35.13
C PHE A 149 -12.07 0.67 -35.60
N ASP A 150 -12.45 1.53 -34.65
CA ASP A 150 -12.88 2.89 -34.93
C ASP A 150 -11.78 3.92 -34.67
N ILE A 151 -11.50 4.77 -35.67
CA ILE A 151 -10.71 6.00 -35.46
C ILE A 151 -11.64 7.19 -35.28
N ARG A 152 -11.26 8.12 -34.39
CA ARG A 152 -12.03 9.34 -34.10
C ARG A 152 -11.44 10.55 -34.80
N ARG A 153 -12.32 11.45 -35.23
CA ARG A 153 -11.93 12.72 -35.86
C ARG A 153 -11.33 13.65 -34.82
N GLY A 154 -10.10 14.10 -35.04
CA GLY A 154 -9.45 15.16 -34.28
C GLY A 154 -9.65 16.55 -34.88
N PRO A 155 -9.04 17.60 -34.29
CA PRO A 155 -9.14 18.99 -34.76
C PRO A 155 -8.67 19.21 -36.20
N SER A 156 -7.77 18.35 -36.68
CA SER A 156 -7.19 18.37 -38.03
C SER A 156 -7.77 17.27 -38.95
N GLY A 157 -8.92 16.68 -38.59
CA GLY A 157 -9.52 15.54 -39.29
C GLY A 157 -9.14 14.18 -38.70
N PHE A 158 -9.34 13.11 -39.48
CA PHE A 158 -8.94 11.76 -39.07
C PHE A 158 -7.43 11.60 -39.22
N LYS A 159 -6.76 11.00 -38.22
CA LYS A 159 -5.35 10.60 -38.35
C LYS A 159 -5.28 9.30 -39.15
N CYS A 160 -5.09 9.43 -40.45
CA CYS A 160 -5.14 8.31 -41.38
C CYS A 160 -3.78 7.60 -41.54
N VAL A 161 -2.67 8.35 -41.51
CA VAL A 161 -1.32 7.79 -41.71
C VAL A 161 -0.61 7.66 -40.37
N GLY A 162 0.00 6.50 -40.12
CA GLY A 162 0.74 6.22 -38.90
C GLY A 162 1.33 4.82 -38.88
N GLU A 163 2.07 4.51 -37.83
CA GLU A 163 2.70 3.21 -37.63
C GLU A 163 1.68 2.21 -37.08
N LEU A 164 1.28 1.24 -37.89
CA LEU A 164 0.45 0.13 -37.47
C LEU A 164 1.32 -1.03 -37.01
N SER A 165 1.14 -1.48 -35.78
CA SER A 165 1.71 -2.71 -35.26
C SER A 165 0.64 -3.72 -34.89
N ALA A 166 0.74 -4.96 -35.37
CA ALA A 166 -0.21 -6.03 -35.10
C ALA A 166 0.51 -7.30 -34.63
N ALA A 167 -0.03 -7.94 -33.60
CA ALA A 167 0.37 -9.28 -33.20
C ALA A 167 -0.50 -10.30 -33.95
N LEU A 168 0.12 -11.22 -34.66
CA LEU A 168 -0.55 -12.17 -35.56
C LEU A 168 -0.40 -13.61 -35.08
N SER A 169 -1.27 -14.52 -35.50
CA SER A 169 -1.05 -15.96 -35.33
C SER A 169 -0.06 -16.47 -36.38
N GLY A 170 1.09 -17.02 -35.95
CA GLY A 170 2.07 -17.64 -36.84
C GLY A 170 3.13 -16.73 -37.48
N ALA A 171 3.19 -15.43 -37.16
CA ALA A 171 4.23 -14.52 -37.66
C ALA A 171 4.81 -13.63 -36.55
N ASP A 172 6.02 -13.09 -36.77
CA ASP A 172 6.56 -12.01 -35.94
C ASP A 172 5.65 -10.77 -36.00
N ASN A 173 5.74 -9.89 -35.00
CA ASN A 173 4.93 -8.68 -34.93
C ASN A 173 4.97 -7.89 -36.25
N PHE A 174 3.81 -7.74 -36.91
CA PHE A 174 3.68 -6.86 -38.07
C PHE A 174 3.92 -5.43 -37.59
N LYS A 175 4.77 -4.68 -38.29
CA LYS A 175 5.05 -3.28 -37.97
C LYS A 175 5.40 -2.50 -39.24
N ARG A 176 4.48 -1.66 -39.72
CA ARG A 176 4.69 -0.81 -40.92
C ARG A 176 3.93 0.51 -40.82
N THR A 177 4.39 1.52 -41.55
CA THR A 177 3.61 2.74 -41.77
C THR A 177 2.52 2.44 -42.80
N VAL A 178 1.27 2.73 -42.46
CA VAL A 178 0.09 2.46 -43.30
C VAL A 178 -0.80 3.70 -43.40
N ASP A 179 -1.60 3.78 -44.46
CA ASP A 179 -2.72 4.72 -44.55
C ASP A 179 -4.04 3.98 -44.29
N LEU A 180 -4.59 4.17 -43.09
CA LEU A 180 -5.84 3.56 -42.62
C LEU A 180 -7.07 4.05 -43.41
N CYS A 181 -7.00 5.22 -44.04
CA CYS A 181 -8.14 5.80 -44.76
C CYS A 181 -8.11 5.54 -46.27
N ALA A 182 -7.09 4.82 -46.75
CA ALA A 182 -7.04 4.36 -48.13
C ALA A 182 -8.04 3.20 -48.36
N PHE A 183 -8.34 2.91 -49.63
CA PHE A 183 -9.11 1.73 -50.07
C PHE A 183 -10.35 1.38 -49.22
N ASN A 184 -11.34 2.27 -49.18
CA ASN A 184 -12.59 2.08 -48.41
C ASN A 184 -12.39 1.80 -46.90
N ASN A 185 -11.28 2.27 -46.33
CA ASN A 185 -10.87 2.04 -44.94
C ASN A 185 -10.49 0.58 -44.63
N GLU A 186 -10.06 -0.18 -45.64
CA GLU A 186 -9.53 -1.53 -45.48
C GLU A 186 -8.00 -1.55 -45.67
N VAL A 187 -7.29 -2.20 -44.75
CA VAL A 187 -5.84 -2.38 -44.80
C VAL A 187 -5.50 -3.86 -44.80
N ILE A 188 -4.76 -4.29 -45.82
CA ILE A 188 -4.27 -5.66 -45.94
C ILE A 188 -2.87 -5.74 -45.30
N LEU A 189 -2.69 -6.63 -44.32
CA LEU A 189 -1.40 -6.92 -43.70
C LEU A 189 -0.68 -7.98 -44.53
N ASP A 190 0.26 -7.54 -45.35
CA ASP A 190 1.09 -8.45 -46.14
C ASP A 190 2.11 -9.17 -45.26
N VAL A 191 1.83 -10.44 -44.95
CA VAL A 191 2.64 -11.28 -44.05
C VAL A 191 2.93 -12.67 -44.61
N GLU A 192 4.20 -13.08 -44.53
CA GLU A 192 4.67 -14.44 -44.80
C GLU A 192 5.11 -15.09 -43.47
N PRO A 193 4.39 -16.12 -42.96
CA PRO A 193 4.74 -16.75 -41.68
C PRO A 193 5.93 -17.71 -41.82
N GLN A 194 6.88 -17.65 -40.88
CA GLN A 194 8.01 -18.60 -40.81
C GLN A 194 7.72 -19.86 -39.97
N ARG A 195 6.73 -19.82 -39.05
CA ARG A 195 6.31 -20.98 -38.24
C ARG A 195 4.84 -20.89 -37.86
N TYR A 196 4.06 -21.90 -38.21
CA TYR A 196 2.65 -22.01 -37.84
C TYR A 196 2.51 -22.50 -36.39
N TYR A 197 1.69 -21.82 -35.60
CA TYR A 197 1.27 -22.29 -34.28
C TYR A 197 -0.18 -21.89 -34.01
N GLU A 198 -0.89 -22.70 -33.24
CA GLU A 198 -2.23 -22.37 -32.72
C GLU A 198 -2.19 -22.07 -31.23
N ILE A 199 -3.23 -21.35 -30.76
CA ILE A 199 -3.42 -21.09 -29.34
C ILE A 199 -4.31 -22.16 -28.73
N LEU A 200 -3.71 -23.06 -27.96
CA LEU A 200 -4.44 -24.02 -27.13
C LEU A 200 -4.88 -23.33 -25.84
N THR A 201 -6.19 -23.23 -25.64
CA THR A 201 -6.80 -22.89 -24.37
C THR A 201 -7.07 -24.18 -23.59
N VAL A 202 -6.47 -24.28 -22.41
CA VAL A 202 -6.68 -25.37 -21.47
C VAL A 202 -7.54 -24.84 -20.33
N ARG A 203 -8.80 -25.28 -20.31
CA ARG A 203 -9.75 -24.98 -19.25
C ARG A 203 -9.58 -25.95 -18.09
N SER A 204 -9.54 -25.39 -16.89
CA SER A 204 -9.67 -26.21 -15.69
C SER A 204 -11.11 -26.68 -15.59
N GLY A 205 -11.36 -27.98 -15.62
CA GLY A 205 -12.69 -28.56 -15.38
C GLY A 205 -13.21 -28.36 -13.95
N GLY A 206 -12.55 -27.53 -13.14
CA GLY A 206 -12.92 -27.17 -11.77
C GLY A 206 -12.28 -25.85 -11.34
N ASP A 207 -12.31 -25.57 -10.03
CA ASP A 207 -11.88 -24.27 -9.47
C ASP A 207 -10.36 -24.13 -9.26
N ASP A 208 -9.56 -25.06 -9.81
CA ASP A 208 -8.11 -25.08 -9.58
C ASP A 208 -7.33 -24.46 -10.74
N LYS A 209 -6.33 -23.63 -10.43
CA LYS A 209 -5.60 -22.86 -11.44
C LYS A 209 -4.55 -23.72 -12.15
N VAL A 210 -4.51 -23.70 -13.48
CA VAL A 210 -3.46 -24.34 -14.27
C VAL A 210 -2.10 -23.67 -14.02
N THR A 211 -1.05 -24.46 -13.85
CA THR A 211 0.34 -24.01 -13.58
C THR A 211 1.38 -24.60 -14.53
N GLY A 212 1.08 -25.74 -15.16
CA GLY A 212 1.93 -26.39 -16.16
C GLY A 212 1.10 -27.11 -17.20
N ILE A 213 1.61 -27.15 -18.44
CA ILE A 213 1.00 -27.88 -19.56
C ILE A 213 2.11 -28.65 -20.26
N LYS A 214 1.88 -29.94 -20.55
CA LYS A 214 2.69 -30.71 -21.50
C LYS A 214 1.80 -31.34 -22.54
N LEU A 215 2.30 -31.43 -23.76
CA LEU A 215 1.66 -32.12 -24.87
C LEU A 215 2.62 -33.18 -25.39
N ASN A 216 2.17 -34.44 -25.41
CA ASN A 216 2.98 -35.59 -25.82
C ASN A 216 4.34 -35.68 -25.09
N GLY A 217 4.34 -35.31 -23.80
CA GLY A 217 5.54 -35.27 -22.95
C GLY A 217 6.41 -34.01 -23.09
N GLU A 218 6.16 -33.16 -24.09
CA GLU A 218 6.88 -31.89 -24.27
C GLU A 218 6.22 -30.76 -23.46
N LYS A 219 7.01 -30.04 -22.66
CA LYS A 219 6.51 -28.94 -21.85
C LYS A 219 6.22 -27.72 -22.72
N LEU A 220 4.99 -27.22 -22.65
CA LEU A 220 4.56 -26.04 -23.37
C LEU A 220 4.63 -24.79 -22.48
N ASN A 221 4.97 -23.65 -23.08
CA ASN A 221 5.04 -22.37 -22.37
C ASN A 221 3.65 -21.73 -22.24
N ILE A 222 3.22 -21.46 -21.01
CA ILE A 222 1.98 -20.71 -20.76
C ILE A 222 2.21 -19.25 -21.15
N ILE A 223 1.48 -18.78 -22.16
CA ILE A 223 1.57 -17.41 -22.65
C ILE A 223 0.65 -16.45 -21.88
N ARG A 224 -0.45 -16.96 -21.31
CA ARG A 224 -1.43 -16.16 -20.57
C ARG A 224 -2.33 -17.02 -19.68
N HIS A 225 -2.69 -16.51 -18.51
CA HIS A 225 -3.78 -17.06 -17.68
C HIS A 225 -5.09 -16.30 -17.91
N ILE A 226 -6.22 -17.03 -17.87
CA ILE A 226 -7.57 -16.47 -17.93
C ILE A 226 -8.35 -17.07 -16.75
N GLY A 227 -8.40 -16.34 -15.63
CA GLY A 227 -8.90 -16.92 -14.38
C GLY A 227 -8.05 -18.13 -13.95
N ASN A 228 -8.70 -19.29 -13.86
CA ASN A 228 -8.04 -20.58 -13.54
C ASN A 228 -7.47 -21.29 -14.78
N ASP A 229 -7.80 -20.82 -15.98
CA ASP A 229 -7.40 -21.43 -17.24
C ASP A 229 -6.04 -20.91 -17.72
N ALA A 230 -5.45 -21.61 -18.68
CA ALA A 230 -4.19 -21.21 -19.29
C ALA A 230 -4.24 -21.33 -20.81
N ARG A 231 -3.55 -20.40 -21.48
CA ARG A 231 -3.30 -20.44 -22.92
C ARG A 231 -1.84 -20.76 -23.18
N THR A 232 -1.60 -21.61 -24.17
CA THR A 232 -0.26 -21.96 -24.64
C THR A 232 -0.21 -22.01 -26.17
N ARG A 233 0.99 -22.15 -26.73
CA ARG A 233 1.21 -22.28 -28.18
C ARG A 233 1.46 -23.75 -28.51
N VAL A 234 0.74 -24.27 -29.49
CA VAL A 234 1.00 -25.59 -30.09
C VAL A 234 1.56 -25.33 -31.48
N PHE A 235 2.79 -25.74 -31.71
CA PHE A 235 3.46 -25.54 -33.00
C PHE A 235 3.05 -26.64 -33.98
N ALA A 236 2.85 -26.25 -35.24
CA ALA A 236 2.73 -27.19 -36.33
C ALA A 236 4.11 -27.78 -36.63
N ASP A 237 4.16 -29.07 -36.93
CA ASP A 237 5.32 -29.67 -37.58
C ASP A 237 5.14 -29.59 -39.11
N ASN A 238 6.03 -30.25 -39.86
CA ASN A 238 6.00 -30.27 -41.32
C ASN A 238 4.73 -30.92 -41.92
N SER A 239 3.93 -31.61 -41.09
CA SER A 239 2.66 -32.24 -41.46
C SER A 239 1.42 -31.47 -40.95
N GLY A 240 1.62 -30.30 -40.34
CA GLY A 240 0.55 -29.50 -39.74
C GLY A 240 0.50 -29.65 -38.21
N ILE A 241 -0.58 -29.16 -37.60
CA ILE A 241 -0.78 -29.36 -36.16
C ILE A 241 -1.39 -30.74 -35.95
N ASN A 242 -0.69 -31.60 -35.20
CA ASN A 242 -1.23 -32.89 -34.82
C ASN A 242 -2.46 -32.68 -33.92
N CYS A 243 -3.64 -32.96 -34.48
CA CYS A 243 -4.91 -32.77 -33.83
C CYS A 243 -5.14 -33.71 -32.65
N THR A 244 -4.41 -34.83 -32.56
CA THR A 244 -4.53 -35.77 -31.45
C THR A 244 -3.29 -35.71 -30.58
N GLY A 245 -3.45 -35.45 -29.29
CA GLY A 245 -2.33 -35.42 -28.36
C GLY A 245 -2.70 -35.85 -26.95
N ASN A 246 -1.72 -36.40 -26.24
CA ASN A 246 -1.83 -36.63 -24.81
C ASN A 246 -1.46 -35.35 -24.07
N LEU A 247 -2.45 -34.71 -23.46
CA LEU A 247 -2.27 -33.47 -22.73
C LEU A 247 -2.13 -33.79 -21.23
N GLU A 248 -1.02 -33.41 -20.64
CA GLU A 248 -0.81 -33.42 -19.18
C GLU A 248 -0.88 -31.98 -18.65
N VAL A 249 -1.60 -31.79 -17.54
CA VAL A 249 -1.81 -30.47 -16.94
C VAL A 249 -1.51 -30.54 -15.45
N ASP A 250 -0.66 -29.63 -14.97
CA ASP A 250 -0.35 -29.46 -13.55
C ASP A 250 -1.15 -28.28 -12.99
N PHE A 251 -1.76 -28.45 -11.82
CA PHE A 251 -2.60 -27.42 -11.20
C PHE A 251 -1.98 -26.84 -9.92
N ALA A 252 -2.48 -25.70 -9.45
CA ALA A 252 -1.96 -24.96 -8.30
C ALA A 252 -2.15 -25.70 -6.97
N SER A 253 -3.19 -26.53 -6.84
CA SER A 253 -3.29 -27.49 -5.73
C SER A 253 -2.22 -28.60 -5.80
N GLY A 254 -1.52 -28.77 -6.92
CA GLY A 254 -0.65 -29.92 -7.16
C GLY A 254 -1.41 -31.18 -7.55
N ALA A 255 -2.71 -31.08 -7.85
CA ALA A 255 -3.42 -32.02 -8.70
C ALA A 255 -2.78 -32.07 -10.10
N SER A 256 -2.95 -33.18 -10.79
CA SER A 256 -2.61 -33.32 -12.19
C SER A 256 -3.81 -33.85 -12.96
N GLY A 257 -3.91 -33.51 -14.23
CA GLY A 257 -4.90 -34.06 -15.14
C GLY A 257 -4.19 -34.56 -16.38
N GLU A 258 -4.68 -35.65 -16.94
CA GLU A 258 -4.19 -36.21 -18.20
C GLU A 258 -5.37 -36.63 -19.06
N GLY A 259 -5.24 -36.46 -20.37
CA GLY A 259 -6.25 -36.91 -21.32
C GLY A 259 -5.71 -36.92 -22.74
N GLN A 260 -6.05 -37.98 -23.48
CA GLN A 260 -5.91 -38.01 -24.92
C GLN A 260 -7.08 -37.24 -25.53
N LEU A 261 -6.78 -36.15 -26.24
CA LEU A 261 -7.78 -35.20 -26.72
C LEU A 261 -7.61 -34.92 -28.21
N ASP A 262 -8.75 -34.73 -28.88
CA ASP A 262 -8.81 -34.08 -30.19
C ASP A 262 -8.82 -32.56 -29.99
N LEU A 263 -7.65 -31.96 -30.18
CA LEU A 263 -7.40 -30.53 -30.05
C LEU A 263 -8.14 -29.73 -31.13
N CYS A 264 -8.22 -30.26 -32.36
CA CYS A 264 -8.80 -29.57 -33.50
C CYS A 264 -10.33 -29.62 -33.48
N GLY A 265 -10.90 -30.79 -33.16
CA GLY A 265 -12.35 -30.96 -33.01
C GLY A 265 -12.96 -30.06 -31.93
N SER A 266 -12.15 -29.60 -30.98
CA SER A 266 -12.55 -28.71 -29.89
C SER A 266 -12.20 -27.22 -30.15
N ASN A 267 -11.87 -26.83 -31.39
CA ASN A 267 -11.40 -25.47 -31.72
C ASN A 267 -10.22 -24.99 -30.84
N PHE A 268 -9.31 -25.91 -30.48
CA PHE A 268 -8.20 -25.66 -29.56
C PHE A 268 -8.64 -25.15 -28.17
N ASP A 269 -9.83 -25.53 -27.74
CA ASP A 269 -10.39 -25.21 -26.42
C ASP A 269 -10.77 -26.51 -25.70
N VAL A 270 -9.89 -26.98 -24.83
CA VAL A 270 -10.01 -28.28 -24.19
C VAL A 270 -10.17 -28.14 -22.69
N THR A 271 -10.99 -29.01 -22.09
CA THR A 271 -11.21 -29.03 -20.64
C THR A 271 -10.51 -30.25 -20.04
N ILE A 272 -9.66 -30.03 -19.05
CA ILE A 272 -9.02 -31.08 -18.27
C ILE A 272 -9.51 -31.00 -16.83
N THR A 273 -10.11 -32.08 -16.34
CA THR A 273 -10.55 -32.18 -14.95
C THR A 273 -9.35 -32.50 -14.06
N PRO A 274 -9.06 -31.69 -13.02
CA PRO A 274 -7.99 -31.98 -12.07
C PRO A 274 -8.26 -33.31 -11.36
N LYS A 275 -7.31 -34.25 -11.39
CA LYS A 275 -7.31 -35.41 -10.49
C LYS A 275 -6.49 -35.05 -9.24
N PRO A 276 -7.12 -35.02 -8.05
CA PRO A 276 -6.40 -34.69 -6.82
C PRO A 276 -5.26 -35.68 -6.59
N LYS A 277 -4.04 -35.17 -6.44
CA LYS A 277 -2.88 -36.00 -6.08
C LYS A 277 -3.01 -36.60 -4.67
N PHE A 278 -3.81 -35.96 -3.82
CA PHE A 278 -4.03 -36.35 -2.43
C PHE A 278 -5.53 -36.57 -2.22
N ALA A 279 -5.88 -37.65 -1.50
CA ALA A 279 -7.25 -37.96 -1.10
C ALA A 279 -7.85 -36.85 -0.21
N SER A 280 -7.01 -36.14 0.55
CA SER A 280 -7.38 -34.84 1.09
C SER A 280 -6.23 -33.84 0.95
N ASP A 281 -6.56 -32.61 0.55
CA ASP A 281 -5.61 -31.52 0.45
C ASP A 281 -6.20 -30.30 1.16
N THR A 282 -5.52 -29.85 2.20
CA THR A 282 -5.98 -28.76 3.06
C THR A 282 -4.93 -27.67 3.09
N SER A 283 -5.28 -26.48 2.60
CA SER A 283 -4.40 -25.31 2.67
C SER A 283 -5.00 -24.24 3.58
N LEU A 284 -4.29 -23.93 4.66
CA LEU A 284 -4.66 -22.95 5.67
C LEU A 284 -3.75 -21.73 5.52
N ARG A 285 -4.24 -20.70 4.82
CA ARG A 285 -3.47 -19.49 4.48
C ARG A 285 -4.17 -18.21 4.93
N ALA A 286 -5.31 -17.88 4.33
CA ALA A 286 -6.06 -16.66 4.62
C ALA A 286 -6.90 -16.83 5.89
N GLY A 287 -6.94 -15.81 6.74
CA GLY A 287 -7.76 -15.79 7.95
C GLY A 287 -7.19 -16.55 9.15
N TYR A 288 -6.00 -17.15 9.04
CA TYR A 288 -5.29 -17.79 10.15
C TYR A 288 -4.14 -16.91 10.65
N SER A 289 -3.82 -17.01 11.94
CA SER A 289 -2.68 -16.31 12.54
C SER A 289 -1.95 -17.17 13.56
N TRP A 290 -0.64 -16.96 13.62
CA TRP A 290 0.21 -17.54 14.66
C TRP A 290 0.04 -16.77 15.97
N ARG A 291 -0.12 -17.50 17.07
CA ARG A 291 -0.26 -16.94 18.42
C ARG A 291 0.50 -17.79 19.41
N PHE A 292 1.31 -17.14 20.23
CA PHE A 292 1.89 -17.74 21.42
C PHE A 292 1.00 -17.46 22.63
N ILE A 293 0.86 -18.45 23.50
CA ILE A 293 0.14 -18.39 24.76
C ILE A 293 1.13 -18.83 25.85
N PRO A 294 1.58 -17.91 26.71
CA PRO A 294 2.50 -18.24 27.78
C PRO A 294 1.81 -19.07 28.87
N ALA A 295 2.58 -19.96 29.51
CA ALA A 295 2.16 -20.65 30.73
C ALA A 295 1.90 -19.61 31.83
N GLN A 296 0.74 -19.70 32.49
CA GLN A 296 0.34 -18.76 33.55
C GLN A 296 1.01 -19.06 34.90
N ASN A 297 1.47 -20.29 35.11
CA ASN A 297 2.17 -20.73 36.32
C ASN A 297 3.03 -21.97 36.02
N GLU A 298 3.78 -22.44 37.03
CA GLU A 298 4.66 -23.61 36.94
C GLU A 298 3.97 -24.93 36.58
N ASN A 299 2.65 -25.03 36.79
CA ASN A 299 1.84 -26.21 36.49
C ASN A 299 1.10 -26.08 35.15
N ASP A 300 1.24 -24.94 34.47
CA ASP A 300 0.57 -24.65 33.20
C ASP A 300 1.50 -24.91 32.00
N ILE A 301 0.90 -25.20 30.85
CA ILE A 301 1.63 -25.48 29.62
C ILE A 301 1.76 -24.21 28.77
N ALA A 302 2.94 -23.99 28.21
CA ALA A 302 3.09 -22.99 27.15
C ALA A 302 2.51 -23.57 25.86
N ALA A 303 1.83 -22.75 25.06
CA ALA A 303 1.20 -23.18 23.82
C ALA A 303 1.49 -22.24 22.65
N LEU A 304 1.66 -22.82 21.47
CA LEU A 304 1.74 -22.15 20.19
C LEU A 304 0.56 -22.61 19.33
N LYS A 305 -0.16 -21.68 18.72
CA LYS A 305 -1.31 -21.97 17.86
C LYS A 305 -1.17 -21.32 16.50
N PHE A 306 -1.69 -21.99 15.49
CA PHE A 306 -2.07 -21.41 14.21
C PHE A 306 -3.58 -21.58 14.06
N GLU A 307 -4.35 -20.54 14.36
CA GLU A 307 -5.81 -20.61 14.48
C GLU A 307 -6.52 -19.60 13.57
N ALA A 308 -7.74 -19.92 13.14
CA ALA A 308 -8.55 -19.02 12.34
C ALA A 308 -9.11 -17.87 13.20
N ARG A 309 -9.16 -16.66 12.65
CA ARG A 309 -9.64 -15.45 13.36
C ARG A 309 -11.14 -15.43 13.62
N SER A 310 -11.93 -16.15 12.82
CA SER A 310 -13.39 -16.06 12.82
C SER A 310 -14.11 -17.29 13.39
N PHE A 311 -13.40 -18.42 13.51
CA PHE A 311 -13.93 -19.67 14.04
C PHE A 311 -12.79 -20.32 14.83
N ASN A 312 -13.04 -20.87 16.02
CA ASN A 312 -12.03 -21.50 16.90
C ASN A 312 -11.43 -22.81 16.30
N ARG A 313 -10.99 -22.76 15.05
CA ARG A 313 -10.43 -23.87 14.29
C ARG A 313 -8.92 -23.72 14.27
N THR A 314 -8.26 -24.70 14.89
CA THR A 314 -6.81 -24.75 14.96
C THR A 314 -6.28 -25.56 13.77
N GLY A 315 -5.29 -25.04 13.06
CA GLY A 315 -4.59 -25.73 11.96
C GLY A 315 -3.30 -26.42 12.41
N PHE A 316 -2.71 -25.89 13.47
CA PHE A 316 -1.51 -26.42 14.12
C PHE A 316 -1.51 -25.96 15.56
N SER A 317 -1.11 -26.84 16.46
CA SER A 317 -0.75 -26.45 17.82
C SER A 317 0.52 -27.13 18.27
N ALA A 318 1.26 -26.49 19.17
CA ALA A 318 2.34 -27.13 19.90
C ALA A 318 2.25 -26.73 21.37
N VAL A 319 2.59 -27.65 22.25
CA VAL A 319 2.58 -27.42 23.70
C VAL A 319 3.88 -27.91 24.32
N CYS A 320 4.31 -27.26 25.40
CA CYS A 320 5.42 -27.74 26.20
C CYS A 320 5.26 -27.34 27.66
N GLU A 321 5.82 -28.14 28.54
CA GLU A 321 6.08 -27.74 29.92
C GLU A 321 7.29 -26.79 29.92
N PRO A 322 7.23 -25.65 30.63
CA PRO A 322 8.36 -24.73 30.73
C PRO A 322 9.64 -25.42 31.21
N GLY A 323 10.72 -25.31 30.45
CA GLY A 323 12.03 -25.89 30.77
C GLY A 323 12.22 -27.36 30.39
N SER A 324 11.21 -28.00 29.80
CA SER A 324 11.30 -29.38 29.32
C SER A 324 12.22 -29.57 28.10
N ARG A 325 12.54 -28.48 27.38
CA ARG A 325 13.27 -28.50 26.09
C ARG A 325 12.63 -29.42 25.04
N ARG A 326 11.36 -29.76 25.21
CA ARG A 326 10.61 -30.64 24.33
C ARG A 326 9.21 -30.09 24.15
N ALA A 327 8.74 -30.08 22.92
CA ALA A 327 7.37 -29.71 22.61
C ALA A 327 6.66 -30.85 21.89
N THR A 328 5.39 -31.02 22.21
CA THR A 328 4.48 -31.93 21.50
C THR A 328 3.69 -31.12 20.49
N ILE A 329 3.82 -31.48 19.23
CA ILE A 329 3.16 -30.84 18.09
C ILE A 329 1.91 -31.64 17.73
N TYR A 330 0.83 -30.94 17.39
CA TYR A 330 -0.43 -31.47 16.89
C TYR A 330 -0.76 -30.83 15.54
N LEU A 331 -1.06 -31.66 14.53
CA LEU A 331 -1.44 -31.21 13.19
C LEU A 331 -2.96 -31.16 13.04
N ASP A 332 -3.58 -30.21 13.75
CA ASP A 332 -5.05 -30.07 13.86
C ASP A 332 -5.75 -29.72 12.54
N GLY A 333 -4.99 -29.29 11.53
CA GLY A 333 -5.52 -28.86 10.24
C GLY A 333 -6.01 -29.99 9.33
N TYR A 334 -5.72 -31.26 9.63
CA TYR A 334 -6.27 -32.36 8.84
C TYR A 334 -7.79 -32.46 9.03
N PRO A 335 -8.58 -32.54 7.94
CA PRO A 335 -10.03 -32.62 8.05
C PRO A 335 -10.44 -34.01 8.53
N SER A 336 -11.58 -34.13 9.23
CA SER A 336 -12.08 -35.42 9.75
C SER A 336 -12.21 -36.51 8.68
N ARG A 337 -12.54 -36.11 7.45
CA ARG A 337 -12.60 -37.00 6.27
C ARG A 337 -11.26 -37.61 5.84
N ALA A 338 -10.14 -37.14 6.39
CA ALA A 338 -8.83 -37.75 6.14
C ALA A 338 -8.69 -39.12 6.83
N ASP A 339 -9.57 -39.44 7.79
CA ASP A 339 -9.65 -40.72 8.52
C ASP A 339 -8.28 -41.31 8.87
N LEU A 340 -7.43 -40.46 9.46
CA LEU A 340 -6.05 -40.82 9.71
C LEU A 340 -5.97 -41.95 10.77
N PRO A 341 -5.19 -43.01 10.50
CA PRO A 341 -5.03 -44.14 11.42
C PRO A 341 -4.36 -43.69 12.72
N ARG A 342 -4.49 -44.51 13.78
CA ARG A 342 -3.93 -44.20 15.10
C ARG A 342 -2.45 -43.85 15.05
N ARG A 343 -1.68 -44.48 14.16
CA ARG A 343 -0.28 -44.15 13.89
C ARG A 343 -0.15 -43.70 12.44
N THR A 344 0.28 -42.47 12.22
CA THR A 344 0.34 -41.83 10.90
C THR A 344 1.78 -41.46 10.59
N ARG A 345 2.28 -41.89 9.42
CA ARG A 345 3.59 -41.44 8.92
C ARG A 345 3.42 -40.06 8.31
N ILE A 346 4.23 -39.10 8.75
CA ILE A 346 4.15 -37.70 8.33
C ILE A 346 5.49 -37.28 7.73
N ASN A 347 5.48 -36.97 6.44
CA ASN A 347 6.58 -36.32 5.75
C ASN A 347 6.33 -34.81 5.79
N TRP A 348 7.21 -34.05 6.44
CA TRP A 348 7.06 -32.60 6.54
C TRP A 348 8.19 -31.85 5.85
N THR A 349 7.88 -30.62 5.44
CA THR A 349 8.83 -29.71 4.79
C THR A 349 8.49 -28.27 5.17
N THR A 350 9.51 -27.49 5.53
CA THR A 350 9.39 -26.05 5.77
C THR A 350 10.69 -25.34 5.38
N GLY A 351 10.60 -24.45 4.39
CA GLY A 351 11.77 -23.85 3.75
C GLY A 351 12.74 -24.92 3.23
N ARG A 352 14.01 -24.85 3.64
CA ARG A 352 15.05 -25.84 3.29
C ARG A 352 15.06 -27.08 4.21
N TYR A 353 14.22 -27.11 5.24
CA TYR A 353 14.21 -28.17 6.24
C TYR A 353 13.10 -29.18 5.93
N ASN A 354 13.39 -30.46 6.11
CA ASN A 354 12.42 -31.53 5.92
C ASN A 354 12.58 -32.61 6.99
N GLY A 355 11.65 -33.55 7.07
CA GLY A 355 11.79 -34.68 7.96
C GLY A 355 10.64 -35.67 7.83
N VAL A 356 10.85 -36.85 8.42
CA VAL A 356 9.85 -37.91 8.51
C VAL A 356 9.63 -38.22 9.97
N VAL A 357 8.37 -38.25 10.39
CA VAL A 357 7.97 -38.52 11.77
C VAL A 357 6.80 -39.49 11.79
N ASN A 358 6.69 -40.30 12.83
CA ASN A 358 5.48 -41.07 13.09
C ASN A 358 4.70 -40.32 14.17
N GLY A 359 3.49 -39.87 13.82
CA GLY A 359 2.58 -39.21 14.74
C GLY A 359 1.53 -40.18 15.28
N ASP A 360 1.26 -40.10 16.57
CA ASP A 360 0.18 -40.82 17.23
C ASP A 360 -1.06 -39.92 17.32
N ARG A 361 -2.23 -40.49 17.09
CA ARG A 361 -3.50 -39.78 17.21
C ARG A 361 -3.72 -39.39 18.68
N GLY A 362 -3.70 -38.08 18.95
CA GLY A 362 -3.86 -37.51 20.28
C GLY A 362 -4.80 -36.31 20.26
N GLN A 363 -5.37 -35.98 21.42
CA GLN A 363 -6.17 -34.77 21.58
C GLN A 363 -5.24 -33.59 21.84
N SER A 364 -5.36 -32.51 21.06
CA SER A 364 -4.63 -31.28 21.37
C SER A 364 -5.22 -30.64 22.64
N PRO A 365 -4.40 -30.29 23.65
CA PRO A 365 -4.88 -29.61 24.86
C PRO A 365 -5.49 -28.24 24.58
N VAL A 366 -5.14 -27.65 23.44
CA VAL A 366 -5.49 -26.27 23.10
C VAL A 366 -6.16 -26.15 21.72
N GLY A 367 -6.39 -27.29 21.05
CA GLY A 367 -7.03 -27.40 19.74
C GLY A 367 -8.43 -28.02 19.81
N SER A 368 -9.10 -28.12 18.66
CA SER A 368 -10.53 -28.46 18.59
C SER A 368 -10.83 -29.94 18.30
N GLY A 369 -9.82 -30.83 18.23
CA GLY A 369 -10.06 -32.24 17.91
C GLY A 369 -8.82 -33.14 17.97
N ALA A 370 -9.03 -34.43 17.69
CA ALA A 370 -7.96 -35.41 17.65
C ALA A 370 -7.12 -35.23 16.38
N ALA A 371 -5.81 -35.11 16.54
CA ALA A 371 -4.86 -34.85 15.48
C ALA A 371 -3.66 -35.81 15.58
N PRO A 372 -2.94 -36.07 14.47
CA PRO A 372 -1.62 -36.68 14.54
C PRO A 372 -0.69 -35.80 15.36
N SER A 373 -0.07 -36.39 16.38
CA SER A 373 0.79 -35.70 17.34
C SER A 373 2.15 -36.36 17.46
N PHE A 374 3.21 -35.56 17.63
CA PHE A 374 4.56 -36.06 17.82
C PHE A 374 5.40 -35.05 18.60
N SER A 375 6.34 -35.54 19.41
CA SER A 375 7.22 -34.65 20.19
C SER A 375 8.56 -34.41 19.50
N ARG A 376 9.09 -33.19 19.63
CA ARG A 376 10.43 -32.82 19.15
C ARG A 376 11.18 -32.01 20.19
N SER A 377 12.51 -32.14 20.17
CA SER A 377 13.40 -31.25 20.92
C SER A 377 13.24 -29.82 20.40
N THR A 378 13.37 -28.83 21.26
CA THR A 378 13.44 -27.40 20.89
C THR A 378 14.65 -27.05 20.03
N ASP A 379 15.69 -27.90 20.03
CA ASP A 379 16.86 -27.77 19.16
C ASP A 379 16.65 -28.40 17.76
N ASP A 380 15.48 -29.01 17.50
CA ASP A 380 15.20 -29.63 16.21
C ASP A 380 15.11 -28.58 15.08
N ARG A 381 15.65 -28.94 13.92
CA ARG A 381 15.65 -28.10 12.72
C ARG A 381 14.25 -27.69 12.24
N LEU A 382 13.20 -28.40 12.65
CA LEU A 382 11.80 -28.03 12.45
C LEU A 382 11.53 -26.59 12.89
N TRP A 383 11.99 -26.17 14.07
CA TRP A 383 11.72 -24.85 14.63
C TRP A 383 12.35 -23.74 13.80
N ASN A 384 13.59 -23.94 13.35
CA ASN A 384 14.26 -23.02 12.43
C ASN A 384 13.49 -22.87 11.11
N GLY A 385 12.92 -23.96 10.61
CA GLY A 385 12.03 -23.93 9.45
C GLY A 385 10.74 -23.16 9.72
N LEU A 386 10.08 -23.38 10.86
CA LEU A 386 8.89 -22.62 11.25
C LEU A 386 9.17 -21.12 11.42
N ILE A 387 10.38 -20.71 11.79
CA ILE A 387 10.78 -19.29 11.93
C ILE A 387 11.11 -18.64 10.58
N SER A 388 11.76 -19.35 9.67
CA SER A 388 12.35 -18.78 8.44
C SER A 388 11.63 -19.17 7.15
N GLY A 389 10.79 -20.19 7.17
CA GLY A 389 10.07 -20.70 6.02
C GLY A 389 8.88 -19.81 5.64
N ALA A 390 8.44 -19.92 4.38
CA ALA A 390 7.21 -19.28 3.90
C ALA A 390 5.96 -20.15 4.15
N THR A 391 6.12 -21.48 4.08
CA THR A 391 5.04 -22.46 4.26
C THR A 391 5.54 -23.69 4.99
N PHE A 392 4.69 -24.29 5.82
CA PHE A 392 4.88 -25.62 6.37
C PHE A 392 3.96 -26.59 5.64
N THR A 393 4.52 -27.66 5.08
CA THR A 393 3.78 -28.72 4.39
C THR A 393 3.97 -30.01 5.17
N ALA A 394 2.88 -30.71 5.45
CA ALA A 394 2.87 -32.07 6.01
C ALA A 394 2.06 -32.99 5.09
N ILE A 395 2.61 -34.16 4.79
CA ILE A 395 1.96 -35.21 4.01
C ILE A 395 1.83 -36.45 4.90
N ALA A 396 0.60 -36.81 5.23
CA ALA A 396 0.25 -37.97 6.03
C ALA A 396 -0.05 -39.18 5.14
N ASN A 397 0.64 -40.29 5.41
CA ASN A 397 0.55 -41.59 4.70
C ASN A 397 0.61 -41.44 3.17
N ASP A 398 1.37 -40.46 2.68
CA ASP A 398 1.54 -40.12 1.27
C ASP A 398 0.26 -39.67 0.52
N ASN A 399 -0.90 -39.68 1.18
CA ASN A 399 -2.22 -39.45 0.57
C ASN A 399 -2.99 -38.24 1.11
N HIS A 400 -2.57 -37.65 2.22
CA HIS A 400 -3.26 -36.49 2.82
C HIS A 400 -2.29 -35.34 3.01
N ARG A 401 -2.54 -34.20 2.37
CA ARG A 401 -1.67 -33.02 2.47
C ARG A 401 -2.29 -31.92 3.31
N LEU A 402 -1.48 -31.35 4.20
CA LEU A 402 -1.75 -30.16 4.97
C LEU A 402 -0.68 -29.11 4.65
N VAL A 403 -1.10 -27.91 4.25
CA VAL A 403 -0.23 -26.76 3.99
C VAL A 403 -0.64 -25.60 4.88
N LEU A 404 0.30 -25.06 5.64
CA LEU A 404 0.11 -23.93 6.54
C LEU A 404 0.95 -22.74 6.07
N SER A 405 0.39 -21.53 6.15
CA SER A 405 1.15 -20.30 6.01
C SER A 405 2.05 -20.07 7.22
N LEU A 406 3.31 -19.71 6.99
CA LEU A 406 4.25 -19.27 8.03
C LEU A 406 4.38 -17.75 8.12
N SER A 407 3.50 -17.01 7.41
CA SER A 407 3.46 -15.56 7.55
C SER A 407 3.15 -15.18 9.00
N GLY A 408 4.07 -14.45 9.65
CA GLY A 408 3.95 -14.01 11.04
C GLY A 408 4.29 -15.07 12.09
N SER A 409 4.81 -16.25 11.71
CA SER A 409 5.19 -17.30 12.68
C SER A 409 6.44 -16.96 13.49
N ALA A 410 7.36 -16.19 12.93
CA ALA A 410 8.72 -16.01 13.47
C ALA A 410 8.77 -15.51 14.92
N GLY A 411 7.94 -14.53 15.29
CA GLY A 411 7.86 -14.01 16.66
C GLY A 411 7.30 -15.08 17.63
N PRO A 412 6.04 -15.53 17.43
CA PRO A 412 5.41 -16.53 18.29
C PRO A 412 6.20 -17.84 18.44
N VAL A 413 6.85 -18.32 17.36
CA VAL A 413 7.66 -19.55 17.42
C VAL A 413 8.90 -19.35 18.28
N ARG A 414 9.58 -18.20 18.19
CA ARG A 414 10.75 -17.91 19.04
C ARG A 414 10.36 -17.81 20.51
N GLU A 415 9.27 -17.11 20.81
CA GLU A 415 8.74 -16.97 22.17
C GLU A 415 8.36 -18.34 22.76
N PHE A 416 7.70 -19.19 21.97
CA PHE A 416 7.37 -20.55 22.37
C PHE A 416 8.61 -21.41 22.65
N VAL A 417 9.58 -21.44 21.72
CA VAL A 417 10.83 -22.21 21.90
C VAL A 417 11.60 -21.71 23.12
N GLN A 418 11.63 -20.39 23.33
CA GLN A 418 12.23 -19.80 24.52
C GLN A 418 11.52 -20.27 25.79
N ALA A 419 10.19 -20.23 25.84
CA ALA A 419 9.40 -20.70 26.97
C ALA A 419 9.65 -22.20 27.28
N CYS A 420 9.76 -23.05 26.25
CA CYS A 420 10.09 -24.45 26.43
C CYS A 420 11.52 -24.69 26.94
N ASN A 421 12.46 -23.78 26.62
CA ASN A 421 13.86 -23.88 27.02
C ASN A 421 14.14 -23.32 28.42
N SER A 422 13.32 -22.36 28.87
CA SER A 422 13.39 -21.78 30.22
C SER A 422 12.46 -22.53 31.18
N ARG A 423 12.98 -23.08 32.29
CA ARG A 423 12.11 -23.46 33.42
C ARG A 423 11.27 -22.25 33.84
N PHE A 424 10.01 -22.46 34.22
CA PHE A 424 9.15 -21.39 34.72
C PHE A 424 9.89 -20.67 35.85
N ASN A 425 10.30 -19.45 35.53
CA ASN A 425 10.99 -18.48 36.36
C ASN A 425 10.59 -17.17 35.69
N GLY A 426 9.65 -16.43 36.28
CA GLY A 426 9.01 -15.27 35.66
C GLY A 426 10.02 -14.33 34.97
N PRO A 427 9.71 -13.71 33.82
CA PRO A 427 10.72 -12.93 33.11
C PRO A 427 11.08 -11.67 33.91
N SER A 428 12.25 -11.63 34.54
CA SER A 428 12.82 -10.35 34.98
C SER A 428 12.94 -9.41 33.78
N VAL A 429 12.60 -8.16 34.01
CA VAL A 429 12.72 -7.09 33.01
C VAL A 429 14.21 -6.85 32.75
N TYR A 430 14.77 -7.29 31.63
CA TYR A 430 16.21 -7.14 31.32
C TYR A 430 16.42 -6.49 29.95
N GLY A 431 17.43 -5.64 29.82
CA GLY A 431 17.71 -4.89 28.60
C GLY A 431 16.91 -3.59 28.47
N ASP A 432 16.87 -3.04 27.26
CA ASP A 432 16.04 -1.86 26.97
C ASP A 432 14.57 -2.26 26.80
N VAL A 433 13.74 -1.79 27.73
CA VAL A 433 12.30 -2.09 27.77
C VAL A 433 11.46 -0.80 27.73
N THR A 434 12.04 0.29 27.24
CA THR A 434 11.38 1.60 27.19
C THR A 434 10.10 1.60 26.35
N ASP A 435 10.04 0.75 25.32
CA ASP A 435 8.89 0.57 24.42
C ASP A 435 7.93 -0.55 24.85
N ASP A 436 8.20 -1.27 25.95
CA ASP A 436 7.34 -2.36 26.41
C ASP A 436 6.11 -1.82 27.16
N SER A 437 4.99 -1.73 26.44
CA SER A 437 3.73 -1.20 26.97
C SER A 437 3.07 -2.07 28.04
N SER A 438 3.53 -3.31 28.26
CA SER A 438 3.01 -4.16 29.34
C SER A 438 3.58 -3.79 30.71
N LEU A 439 4.73 -3.10 30.76
CA LEU A 439 5.41 -2.71 31.98
C LEU A 439 4.98 -1.31 32.42
N GLN A 440 4.59 -1.17 33.68
CA GLN A 440 4.11 0.10 34.22
C GLN A 440 4.55 0.34 35.66
N TRP A 441 4.63 1.61 36.03
CA TRP A 441 4.78 2.03 37.41
C TRP A 441 3.44 1.95 38.14
N SER A 442 3.40 1.22 39.25
CA SER A 442 2.17 0.96 39.99
C SER A 442 2.41 0.91 41.49
N THR A 443 1.37 1.24 42.26
CA THR A 443 1.35 1.09 43.73
C THR A 443 0.31 0.03 44.12
N PRO A 444 0.60 -1.26 43.91
CA PRO A 444 -0.36 -2.32 44.21
C PRO A 444 -0.59 -2.46 45.73
N PRO A 445 -1.75 -2.99 46.15
CA PRO A 445 -1.97 -3.32 47.55
C PRO A 445 -0.92 -4.34 48.03
N SER A 446 -0.60 -4.26 49.31
CA SER A 446 0.36 -5.16 49.94
C SER A 446 -0.18 -6.60 49.98
N ARG A 447 0.72 -7.60 49.93
CA ARG A 447 0.37 -9.01 50.17
C ARG A 447 0.54 -9.42 51.65
N ARG A 448 1.07 -8.53 52.51
CA ARG A 448 1.28 -8.70 53.96
C ARG A 448 0.95 -7.40 54.70
N ASP A 449 0.35 -7.50 55.87
CA ASP A 449 -0.16 -6.41 56.71
C ASP A 449 0.62 -5.08 56.60
N GLY A 450 -0.07 -4.01 56.16
CA GLY A 450 0.33 -2.62 56.36
C GLY A 450 1.42 -2.02 55.47
N ASP A 451 2.30 -2.80 54.85
CA ASP A 451 3.42 -2.28 54.06
C ASP A 451 2.98 -1.65 52.71
N LEU A 452 3.50 -0.48 52.36
CA LEU A 452 3.27 0.11 51.04
C LEU A 452 4.20 -0.53 50.01
N ARG A 453 3.75 -0.59 48.75
CA ARG A 453 4.52 -1.15 47.63
C ARG A 453 4.52 -0.21 46.43
N LEU A 454 5.66 -0.18 45.75
CA LEU A 454 5.86 0.44 44.45
C LEU A 454 6.52 -0.59 43.54
N VAL A 455 5.97 -0.81 42.35
CA VAL A 455 6.46 -1.80 41.40
C VAL A 455 6.60 -1.18 40.02
N PHE A 456 7.72 -1.44 39.35
CA PHE A 456 7.83 -1.34 37.90
C PHE A 456 7.79 -2.75 37.33
N GLY A 457 6.71 -3.07 36.61
CA GLY A 457 6.45 -4.40 36.10
C GLY A 457 5.07 -4.55 35.49
N ASP A 458 4.76 -5.74 35.01
CA ASP A 458 3.41 -6.14 34.65
C ASP A 458 2.79 -6.87 35.83
N LEU A 459 1.76 -6.28 36.47
CA LEU A 459 1.09 -6.87 37.63
C LEU A 459 0.20 -8.06 37.29
N SER A 460 -0.12 -8.27 36.00
CA SER A 460 -0.87 -9.42 35.52
C SER A 460 0.01 -10.64 35.24
N SER A 461 1.33 -10.46 35.33
CA SER A 461 2.33 -11.51 35.20
C SER A 461 3.39 -11.42 36.30
N ASP A 462 4.37 -12.31 36.28
CA ASP A 462 5.53 -12.27 37.19
C ASP A 462 6.70 -11.45 36.61
N ARG A 463 6.41 -10.52 35.68
CA ARG A 463 7.42 -9.65 35.07
C ARG A 463 7.68 -8.42 35.91
N ILE A 464 8.64 -8.53 36.84
CA ILE A 464 9.05 -7.43 37.73
C ILE A 464 10.45 -6.94 37.33
N GLY A 465 10.61 -5.63 37.21
CA GLY A 465 11.91 -4.98 37.05
C GLY A 465 12.45 -4.45 38.38
N ILE A 466 11.63 -3.67 39.08
CA ILE A 466 11.95 -3.14 40.40
C ILE A 466 10.76 -3.24 41.34
N GLU A 467 11.04 -3.51 42.60
CA GLU A 467 10.04 -3.48 43.65
C GLU A 467 10.59 -2.75 44.87
N ALA A 468 9.89 -1.73 45.32
CA ALA A 468 10.17 -0.99 46.54
C ALA A 468 9.06 -1.21 47.56
N ARG A 469 9.45 -1.32 48.84
CA ARG A 469 8.55 -1.51 49.97
C ARG A 469 8.95 -0.60 51.12
N CYS A 470 7.98 -0.11 51.87
CA CYS A 470 8.22 0.58 53.13
C CYS A 470 7.08 0.27 54.09
N THR A 471 7.38 0.29 55.38
CA THR A 471 6.34 0.38 56.40
C THR A 471 5.92 1.86 56.51
N PRO A 472 4.62 2.17 56.68
CA PRO A 472 4.19 3.54 56.84
C PRO A 472 4.94 4.23 57.98
N GLN A 473 5.37 5.48 57.76
CA GLN A 473 6.10 6.31 58.72
C GLN A 473 7.54 5.89 59.07
N ASP A 474 8.14 4.93 58.34
CA ASP A 474 9.50 4.43 58.63
C ASP A 474 10.62 5.28 57.99
N ASP A 475 10.28 6.23 57.10
CA ASP A 475 11.23 7.11 56.35
C ASP A 475 12.30 6.37 55.53
N VAL A 476 12.19 5.05 55.44
CA VAL A 476 13.16 4.13 54.84
C VAL A 476 12.43 3.20 53.88
N VAL A 477 13.00 3.05 52.68
CA VAL A 477 12.48 2.21 51.61
C VAL A 477 13.45 1.05 51.34
N ARG A 478 12.92 -0.16 51.36
CA ARG A 478 13.65 -1.36 50.90
C ARG A 478 13.34 -1.60 49.43
N ILE A 479 14.37 -1.60 48.59
CA ILE A 479 14.25 -1.80 47.15
C ILE A 479 14.91 -3.11 46.72
N MET A 480 14.24 -3.85 45.84
CA MET A 480 14.69 -5.07 45.19
C MET A 480 14.83 -4.82 43.70
N PHE A 481 16.02 -5.10 43.16
CA PHE A 481 16.32 -4.98 41.73
C PHE A 481 16.18 -6.35 41.07
N ALA A 482 15.00 -6.64 40.51
CA ALA A 482 14.71 -7.92 39.85
C ALA A 482 15.42 -8.07 38.49
N SER A 483 15.83 -6.96 37.87
CA SER A 483 16.62 -6.89 36.63
C SER A 483 18.10 -7.24 36.78
N ALA A 484 18.50 -8.00 37.80
CA ALA A 484 19.91 -8.24 38.09
C ALA A 484 20.60 -9.19 37.09
N PRO A 485 21.93 -9.12 36.90
CA PRO A 485 22.68 -10.11 36.13
C PRO A 485 22.52 -11.52 36.71
N ARG A 486 22.56 -12.52 35.83
CA ARG A 486 22.48 -13.94 36.24
C ARG A 486 23.73 -14.37 37.01
N GLY A 487 23.57 -15.33 37.92
CA GLY A 487 24.69 -15.97 38.62
C GLY A 487 25.33 -15.12 39.74
N LEU A 488 24.64 -14.08 40.22
CA LEU A 488 25.06 -13.38 41.42
C LEU A 488 25.00 -14.33 42.63
N ALA A 489 26.11 -14.45 43.36
CA ALA A 489 26.18 -15.19 44.60
C ALA A 489 25.41 -14.47 45.71
N ASP A 490 24.86 -15.23 46.66
CA ASP A 490 24.16 -14.71 47.83
C ASP A 490 25.11 -13.94 48.76
N ASN A 491 24.57 -12.97 49.50
CA ASN A 491 25.24 -12.16 50.51
C ASN A 491 26.50 -11.39 50.03
N ARG A 492 26.52 -11.00 48.75
CA ARG A 492 27.60 -10.21 48.14
C ARG A 492 27.21 -8.73 48.08
N ARG A 493 28.16 -7.86 48.42
CA ARG A 493 28.03 -6.41 48.18
C ARG A 493 28.15 -6.11 46.69
N VAL A 494 27.19 -5.39 46.15
CA VAL A 494 27.17 -4.93 44.76
C VAL A 494 26.80 -3.46 44.70
N ASN A 495 27.33 -2.76 43.70
CA ASN A 495 26.93 -1.39 43.40
C ASN A 495 25.85 -1.42 42.32
N VAL A 496 24.76 -0.71 42.57
CA VAL A 496 23.71 -0.46 41.58
C VAL A 496 23.81 1.00 41.18
N ASP A 497 24.33 1.27 39.99
CA ASP A 497 24.45 2.60 39.42
C ASP A 497 23.19 2.96 38.64
N TRP A 498 22.76 4.21 38.75
CA TRP A 498 21.61 4.72 38.02
C TRP A 498 21.94 6.02 37.29
N ARG A 499 21.29 6.21 36.14
CA ARG A 499 21.39 7.44 35.35
C ARG A 499 20.06 7.86 34.77
N VAL A 500 19.69 9.12 34.99
CA VAL A 500 18.48 9.76 34.46
C VAL A 500 18.89 11.11 33.87
N GLY A 501 18.96 11.21 32.54
CA GLY A 501 19.53 12.39 31.88
C GLY A 501 20.97 12.63 32.31
N ASP A 502 21.23 13.80 32.90
CA ASP A 502 22.52 14.21 33.46
C ASP A 502 22.68 13.85 34.95
N GLU A 503 21.58 13.48 35.63
CA GLU A 503 21.64 13.01 37.01
C GLU A 503 22.15 11.57 37.06
N THR A 504 23.10 11.30 37.96
CA THR A 504 23.69 9.97 38.17
C THR A 504 23.87 9.72 39.66
N GLY A 505 23.81 8.46 40.06
CA GLY A 505 24.06 8.07 41.43
C GLY A 505 24.36 6.59 41.58
N ARG A 506 24.71 6.20 42.81
CA ARG A 506 25.12 4.85 43.16
C ARG A 506 24.47 4.41 44.45
N ILE A 507 23.85 3.23 44.40
CA ILE A 507 23.19 2.57 45.53
C ILE A 507 24.02 1.34 45.92
N ARG A 508 24.31 1.19 47.21
CA ARG A 508 24.98 0.00 47.75
C ARG A 508 23.93 -1.03 48.14
N ALA A 509 24.00 -2.21 47.53
CA ALA A 509 23.07 -3.31 47.77
C ALA A 509 23.79 -4.57 48.25
N ASN A 510 23.09 -5.41 49.00
CA ASN A 510 23.51 -6.78 49.28
C ASN A 510 22.65 -7.73 48.46
N THR A 511 23.26 -8.68 47.77
CA THR A 511 22.51 -9.72 47.08
C THR A 511 21.86 -10.67 48.07
N ARG A 512 20.62 -11.07 47.81
CA ARG A 512 19.88 -12.08 48.58
C ARG A 512 19.19 -13.07 47.69
N SER A 513 19.22 -14.35 48.06
CA SER A 513 18.34 -15.35 47.43
C SER A 513 16.89 -15.01 47.78
N VAL A 514 16.03 -14.92 46.77
CA VAL A 514 14.60 -14.63 46.93
C VAL A 514 13.82 -15.84 46.42
N GLU A 515 12.92 -16.35 47.24
CA GLU A 515 12.04 -17.47 46.87
C GLU A 515 11.24 -17.11 45.61
N GLY A 516 11.25 -18.00 44.60
CA GLY A 516 10.66 -17.76 43.28
C GLY A 516 11.60 -17.14 42.22
N PHE A 517 12.88 -16.96 42.53
CA PHE A 517 13.90 -16.42 41.62
C PHE A 517 15.13 -17.35 41.51
N ASP A 518 15.14 -18.27 40.52
CA ASP A 518 16.18 -19.32 40.47
C ASP A 518 17.45 -18.95 39.67
N TRP A 519 17.55 -17.75 39.09
CA TRP A 519 18.71 -17.36 38.26
C TRP A 519 19.86 -16.68 39.03
N GLY A 520 19.78 -16.60 40.36
CA GLY A 520 20.80 -16.06 41.25
C GLY A 520 20.23 -15.12 42.32
N ALA A 521 21.09 -14.66 43.23
CA ALA A 521 20.71 -13.72 44.29
C ALA A 521 20.45 -12.30 43.73
N LEU A 522 19.41 -11.62 44.21
CA LEU A 522 19.02 -10.29 43.74
C LEU A 522 19.60 -9.18 44.61
N PRO A 523 20.09 -8.05 44.06
CA PRO A 523 20.48 -6.88 44.83
C PRO A 523 19.28 -6.32 45.59
N ILE A 524 19.43 -6.18 46.90
CA ILE A 524 18.47 -5.53 47.78
C ILE A 524 19.18 -4.42 48.54
N ALA A 525 18.61 -3.21 48.49
CA ALA A 525 19.13 -2.04 49.17
C ALA A 525 18.07 -1.41 50.08
N THR A 526 18.56 -0.62 51.03
CA THR A 526 17.77 0.21 51.91
C THR A 526 18.13 1.66 51.61
N ILE A 527 17.14 2.48 51.28
CA ILE A 527 17.31 3.84 50.76
C ILE A 527 16.39 4.78 51.55
N ASP A 528 16.91 5.95 51.93
CA ASP A 528 16.13 7.00 52.60
C ASP A 528 15.10 7.61 51.63
N THR A 529 13.91 8.03 52.11
CA THR A 529 12.90 8.65 51.23
C THR A 529 13.32 10.01 50.65
N ARG A 530 14.42 10.59 51.12
CA ARG A 530 15.05 11.83 50.61
C ARG A 530 16.21 11.60 49.66
N ASP A 531 16.58 10.33 49.39
CA ASP A 531 17.66 10.03 48.45
C ASP A 531 17.37 10.64 47.07
N PRO A 532 18.36 11.30 46.42
CA PRO A 532 18.17 11.95 45.13
C PRO A 532 17.68 11.02 44.03
N VAL A 533 17.88 9.69 44.14
CA VAL A 533 17.32 8.71 43.19
C VAL A 533 15.80 8.86 43.04
N TRP A 534 15.08 9.18 44.11
CA TRP A 534 13.63 9.30 44.07
C TRP A 534 13.16 10.49 43.25
N ARG A 535 13.85 11.63 43.38
CA ARG A 535 13.60 12.82 42.57
C ARG A 535 13.91 12.55 41.10
N ALA A 536 15.06 11.94 40.83
CA ALA A 536 15.47 11.57 39.48
C ALA A 536 14.43 10.66 38.80
N LEU A 537 13.99 9.60 39.49
CA LEU A 537 12.98 8.67 38.97
C LEU A 537 11.61 9.31 38.77
N ALA A 538 11.25 10.34 39.55
CA ALA A 538 9.95 11.00 39.47
C ALA A 538 9.87 12.10 38.39
N LEU A 539 11.00 12.68 37.98
CA LEU A 539 11.07 13.80 37.03
C LEU A 539 11.66 13.41 35.66
N GLY A 540 12.37 12.30 35.59
CA GLY A 540 13.02 11.84 34.37
C GLY A 540 12.10 11.22 33.33
N ASN A 541 12.65 10.99 32.13
CA ASN A 541 11.99 10.28 31.05
C ASN A 541 12.37 8.79 31.00
N ILE A 542 13.65 8.49 31.25
CA ILE A 542 14.23 7.14 31.17
C ILE A 542 15.25 7.00 32.30
N VAL A 543 15.29 5.82 32.93
CA VAL A 543 16.38 5.43 33.84
C VAL A 543 17.19 4.29 33.26
N ARG A 544 18.51 4.41 33.33
CA ARG A 544 19.46 3.33 33.03
C ARG A 544 20.00 2.77 34.33
N TRP A 545 19.92 1.45 34.48
CA TRP A 545 20.47 0.71 35.62
C TRP A 545 21.69 -0.09 35.19
N SER A 546 22.71 -0.06 36.04
CA SER A 546 23.88 -0.92 35.94
C SER A 546 24.17 -1.58 37.27
N VAL A 547 24.62 -2.83 37.24
CA VAL A 547 25.07 -3.56 38.44
C VAL A 547 26.53 -3.94 38.26
N ASN A 548 27.41 -3.45 39.15
CA ASN A 548 28.87 -3.55 39.02
C ASN A 548 29.37 -3.11 37.63
N ASP A 549 28.98 -1.91 37.21
CA ASP A 549 29.36 -1.29 35.92
C ASP A 549 28.85 -2.02 34.66
N GLN A 550 28.10 -3.11 34.80
CA GLN A 550 27.40 -3.76 33.69
C GLN A 550 25.98 -3.22 33.58
N GLN A 551 25.62 -2.60 32.45
CA GLN A 551 24.26 -2.15 32.18
C GLN A 551 23.30 -3.35 32.15
N THR A 552 22.24 -3.28 32.95
CA THR A 552 21.28 -4.39 33.13
C THR A 552 19.93 -4.09 32.51
N ALA A 553 19.43 -2.86 32.66
CA ALA A 553 18.13 -2.49 32.13
C ALA A 553 17.99 -0.99 31.86
N ILE A 554 17.09 -0.66 30.94
CA ILE A 554 16.62 0.70 30.67
C ILE A 554 15.10 0.72 30.83
N TYR A 555 14.58 1.53 31.75
CA TYR A 555 13.14 1.63 31.99
C TYR A 555 12.58 2.95 31.48
N SER A 556 11.36 2.91 30.99
CA SER A 556 10.54 4.13 30.83
C SER A 556 10.14 4.66 32.21
N LEU A 557 10.27 5.97 32.42
CA LEU A 557 9.75 6.68 33.60
C LEU A 557 8.36 7.29 33.32
N LYS A 558 7.74 6.94 32.19
CA LYS A 558 6.37 7.37 31.91
C LYS A 558 5.42 6.84 32.99
N GLY A 559 4.74 7.76 33.67
CA GLY A 559 3.82 7.45 34.77
C GLY A 559 4.47 7.21 36.13
N SER A 560 5.81 7.27 36.24
CA SER A 560 6.53 7.06 37.50
C SER A 560 6.24 8.14 38.55
N GLY A 561 6.14 9.41 38.13
CA GLY A 561 6.05 10.57 39.03
C GLY A 561 4.91 10.47 40.04
N THR A 562 3.68 10.20 39.59
CA THR A 562 2.52 10.06 40.48
C THR A 562 2.64 8.84 41.40
N ALA A 563 3.11 7.71 40.88
CA ALA A 563 3.27 6.48 41.66
C ALA A 563 4.32 6.62 42.75
N ILE A 564 5.48 7.21 42.42
CA ILE A 564 6.59 7.45 43.33
C ILE A 564 6.19 8.44 44.43
N ARG A 565 5.60 9.59 44.09
CA ARG A 565 5.17 10.59 45.08
C ARG A 565 4.15 10.01 46.06
N ARG A 566 3.14 9.29 45.54
CA ARG A 566 2.14 8.62 46.38
C ARG A 566 2.78 7.62 47.34
N PHE A 567 3.70 6.80 46.84
CA PHE A 567 4.42 5.82 47.64
C PHE A 567 5.26 6.49 48.74
N LEU A 568 6.08 7.49 48.39
CA LEU A 568 6.96 8.17 49.35
C LEU A 568 6.19 8.97 50.41
N ASN A 569 5.08 9.63 50.03
CA ASN A 569 4.23 10.34 50.99
C ASN A 569 3.64 9.38 52.02
N GLY A 570 3.32 8.15 51.63
CA GLY A 570 2.87 7.12 52.58
C GLY A 570 3.99 6.54 53.46
N CYS A 571 5.25 6.56 52.99
CA CYS A 571 6.39 6.09 53.77
C CYS A 571 6.89 7.09 54.83
N ARG A 572 6.55 8.38 54.71
CA ARG A 572 7.08 9.45 55.57
C ARG A 572 6.25 9.65 56.85
N PRO A 573 6.87 10.07 57.96
CA PRO A 573 6.17 10.44 59.18
C PRO A 573 5.36 11.75 59.00
N ALA A 574 4.18 11.83 59.63
CA ALA A 574 3.18 12.88 59.45
C ALA A 574 3.60 14.30 59.91
N SER A 575 4.79 14.47 60.48
CA SER A 575 5.33 15.75 60.98
C SER A 575 6.21 16.50 59.97
N GLN A 576 6.31 16.03 58.72
CA GLN A 576 7.13 16.67 57.68
C GLN A 576 6.28 17.30 56.56
N PRO A 577 6.69 18.47 56.03
CA PRO A 577 5.97 19.12 54.95
C PRO A 577 5.93 18.20 53.72
N ASP A 578 4.76 18.16 53.09
CA ASP A 578 4.52 17.51 51.80
C ASP A 578 5.60 17.91 50.79
N ILE A 579 5.95 17.01 49.87
CA ILE A 579 6.60 17.42 48.62
C ILE A 579 5.52 18.19 47.84
N GLY A 580 5.37 19.47 48.19
CA GLY A 580 4.37 20.35 47.62
C GLY A 580 4.60 20.54 46.13
N ASP A 581 3.49 20.67 45.41
CA ASP A 581 3.42 21.24 44.07
C ASP A 581 3.93 22.71 44.12
N GLY A 582 5.25 22.92 44.13
CA GLY A 582 5.89 24.19 43.78
C GLY A 582 6.30 24.11 42.30
N GLY A 583 5.82 24.97 41.40
CA GLY A 583 5.79 26.41 41.61
C GLY A 583 7.23 26.88 41.49
N ASP A 584 7.52 27.61 40.42
CA ASP A 584 8.80 28.26 40.18
C ASP A 584 9.28 29.00 41.45
N ASP A 585 10.58 29.26 41.54
CA ASP A 585 11.23 30.14 42.55
C ASP A 585 12.01 29.45 43.69
N ASP A 586 12.89 28.48 43.40
CA ASP A 586 14.19 28.41 44.11
C ASP A 586 15.14 27.46 43.37
N PHE A 587 16.02 27.99 42.51
CA PHE A 587 17.33 27.43 42.11
C PHE A 587 17.87 28.36 41.01
N GLY A 588 18.60 29.39 41.41
CA GLY A 588 19.17 30.35 40.48
C GLY A 588 20.21 29.74 39.55
N VAL A 589 19.95 29.80 38.23
CA VAL A 589 20.96 29.99 37.17
C VAL A 589 20.32 30.79 36.03
N SER A 590 21.01 31.85 35.60
CA SER A 590 20.61 32.78 34.54
C SER A 590 20.57 32.12 33.14
N PRO A 591 19.73 32.61 32.20
CA PRO A 591 19.53 31.99 30.90
C PRO A 591 20.52 32.56 29.86
N ASP A 592 21.33 31.70 29.25
CA ASP A 592 21.90 32.01 27.94
C ASP A 592 22.22 30.74 27.15
N ARG A 593 21.45 30.57 26.06
CA ARG A 593 21.81 30.06 24.73
C ARG A 593 20.88 28.94 24.21
N PRO A 594 20.30 29.11 23.00
CA PRO A 594 19.32 28.19 22.42
C PRO A 594 20.02 27.03 21.69
N SER A 595 19.53 25.80 21.90
CA SER A 595 19.86 24.66 21.05
C SER A 595 18.59 23.96 20.57
N THR A 596 18.28 24.18 19.30
CA THR A 596 17.67 23.22 18.36
C THR A 596 16.51 22.37 18.90
N GLY A 597 15.31 22.95 18.91
CA GLY A 597 14.06 22.21 19.03
C GLY A 597 13.75 21.48 17.74
N ASN A 598 13.84 20.15 17.75
CA ASN A 598 13.14 19.32 16.76
C ASN A 598 12.75 17.90 17.20
N ASP A 599 13.02 17.46 18.44
CA ASP A 599 12.83 16.04 18.81
C ASP A 599 11.87 15.80 19.99
N THR A 600 10.95 16.71 20.30
CA THR A 600 10.15 16.64 21.55
C THR A 600 8.62 16.75 21.36
N VAL A 601 8.04 16.15 20.32
CA VAL A 601 6.56 16.18 20.14
C VAL A 601 5.86 14.81 20.03
N ASP A 602 6.57 13.70 19.85
CA ASP A 602 5.91 12.45 19.40
C ASP A 602 5.45 11.44 20.47
N THR A 603 5.35 11.79 21.76
CA THR A 603 4.95 10.77 22.77
C THR A 603 4.10 11.26 23.93
N ILE A 604 3.06 12.04 23.64
CA ILE A 604 2.02 12.33 24.63
C ILE A 604 0.66 11.88 24.10
N ILE A 605 -0.02 11.08 24.93
CA ILE A 605 -1.28 10.39 24.62
C ILE A 605 -2.30 11.41 24.11
N ASN A 606 -2.52 11.37 22.80
CA ASN A 606 -3.47 12.21 22.10
C ASN A 606 -4.88 11.69 22.41
N ILE A 607 -5.85 12.58 22.62
CA ILE A 607 -7.24 12.20 22.93
C ILE A 607 -7.82 11.27 21.83
N PHE A 608 -7.35 11.42 20.58
CA PHE A 608 -7.72 10.54 19.48
C PHE A 608 -7.23 9.09 19.63
N ASP A 609 -6.11 8.84 20.32
CA ASP A 609 -5.61 7.48 20.62
C ASP A 609 -6.37 6.84 21.78
N LEU A 610 -6.73 7.66 22.78
CA LEU A 610 -7.58 7.24 23.89
C LEU A 610 -8.98 6.83 23.41
N ILE A 611 -9.53 7.53 22.41
CA ILE A 611 -10.90 7.25 21.92
C ILE A 611 -10.94 6.16 20.83
N ASN A 612 -9.94 6.05 19.95
CA ASN A 612 -9.86 4.91 19.01
C ASN A 612 -9.65 3.56 19.72
N GLN A 613 -9.08 3.55 20.94
CA GLN A 613 -9.06 2.35 21.79
C GLN A 613 -10.41 2.09 22.50
N GLN A 614 -11.32 3.07 22.52
CA GLN A 614 -12.61 3.00 23.21
C GLN A 614 -13.80 2.68 22.28
N SER A 615 -13.67 2.76 20.96
CA SER A 615 -14.77 2.39 20.04
C SER A 615 -15.09 0.89 20.03
N ASP A 616 -14.22 0.04 20.59
CA ASP A 616 -14.42 -1.41 20.71
C ASP A 616 -14.98 -1.85 22.07
N SER A 617 -15.26 -0.93 23.01
CA SER A 617 -15.83 -1.30 24.32
C SER A 617 -16.73 -0.23 24.93
N ASN A 618 -17.88 -0.66 25.46
CA ASN A 618 -18.93 0.13 26.11
C ASN A 618 -18.44 0.95 27.33
N VAL A 619 -17.66 2.01 27.11
CA VAL A 619 -17.30 2.98 28.14
C VAL A 619 -17.68 4.37 27.65
N LYS A 620 -18.82 4.88 28.13
CA LYS A 620 -19.15 6.30 28.01
C LYS A 620 -18.08 7.10 28.75
N ILE A 621 -17.37 7.99 28.07
CA ILE A 621 -16.53 8.99 28.72
C ILE A 621 -17.47 9.94 29.47
N ASN A 622 -17.65 9.69 30.76
CA ASN A 622 -18.35 10.59 31.66
C ASN A 622 -17.48 11.84 31.87
N ILE A 623 -17.60 12.81 30.97
CA ILE A 623 -17.10 14.18 31.19
C ILE A 623 -18.11 14.87 32.11
N ASN A 624 -18.07 14.52 33.40
CA ASN A 624 -19.12 14.84 34.38
C ASN A 624 -19.26 16.33 34.75
N THR A 625 -18.57 17.25 34.06
CA THR A 625 -18.71 18.70 34.25
C THR A 625 -18.41 19.48 32.96
N GLN A 626 -19.20 19.28 31.89
CA GLN A 626 -19.10 20.15 30.71
C GLN A 626 -19.52 21.59 31.07
N SER A 627 -18.64 22.56 30.78
CA SER A 627 -18.98 23.98 30.89
C SER A 627 -20.16 24.34 29.98
N ALA A 628 -20.87 25.42 30.29
CA ALA A 628 -21.97 25.89 29.44
C ALA A 628 -21.50 26.17 28.00
N ALA A 629 -20.27 26.68 27.83
CA ALA A 629 -19.66 26.90 26.54
C ALA A 629 -19.39 25.59 25.76
N ALA A 630 -18.85 24.56 26.42
CA ALA A 630 -18.63 23.26 25.80
C ALA A 630 -19.95 22.60 25.36
N ARG A 631 -21.00 22.67 26.19
CA ARG A 631 -22.35 22.18 25.83
C ARG A 631 -22.93 22.91 24.63
N GLN A 632 -22.77 24.23 24.57
CA GLN A 632 -23.25 25.03 23.44
C GLN A 632 -22.54 24.67 22.14
N VAL A 633 -21.20 24.53 22.16
CA VAL A 633 -20.42 24.15 20.97
C VAL A 633 -20.81 22.77 20.46
N LEU A 634 -20.97 21.79 21.36
CA LEU A 634 -21.41 20.45 20.97
C LEU A 634 -22.84 20.46 20.38
N SER A 635 -23.75 21.23 20.97
CA SER A 635 -25.11 21.39 20.45
C SER A 635 -25.13 22.07 19.07
N ASN A 636 -24.31 23.09 18.86
CA ASN A 636 -24.21 23.78 17.57
C ASN A 636 -23.65 22.83 16.48
N TYR A 637 -22.63 22.05 16.82
CA TYR A 637 -22.07 21.04 15.94
C TYR A 637 -23.07 19.94 15.56
N GLN A 638 -23.87 19.48 16.52
CA GLN A 638 -24.92 18.49 16.24
C GLN A 638 -26.00 19.05 15.30
N ALA A 639 -26.25 20.36 15.33
CA ALA A 639 -27.18 21.03 14.43
C ALA A 639 -26.58 21.28 13.02
N ASP A 640 -25.27 21.54 12.93
CA ASP A 640 -24.54 21.69 11.67
C ASP A 640 -23.17 20.97 11.71
N PRO A 641 -23.09 19.70 11.28
CA PRO A 641 -21.88 18.89 11.36
C PRO A 641 -20.84 19.20 10.26
N ASN A 642 -21.12 20.14 9.36
CA ASN A 642 -20.25 20.48 8.22
C ASN A 642 -19.35 21.70 8.49
N PHE A 643 -19.10 22.02 9.75
CA PHE A 643 -18.38 23.24 10.16
C PHE A 643 -17.02 23.44 9.46
N MET A 644 -16.22 22.39 9.22
CA MET A 644 -14.94 22.49 8.46
C MET A 644 -15.10 23.07 7.08
N CYS A 645 -16.24 22.82 6.43
CA CYS A 645 -16.50 23.27 5.08
C CYS A 645 -16.71 24.78 4.99
N GLY A 646 -17.03 25.44 6.11
CA GLY A 646 -17.13 26.89 6.24
C GLY A 646 -15.81 27.59 6.62
N LEU A 647 -14.82 26.85 7.12
CA LEU A 647 -13.53 27.40 7.50
C LEU A 647 -12.67 27.58 6.25
N SER A 648 -12.34 28.83 5.90
CA SER A 648 -11.53 29.12 4.73
C SER A 648 -10.11 28.59 4.95
N ALA A 649 -9.76 27.51 4.26
CA ALA A 649 -8.39 27.00 4.11
C ALA A 649 -7.43 28.02 3.45
N ASN A 650 -7.92 29.22 3.12
CA ASN A 650 -7.27 30.25 2.29
C ASN A 650 -6.29 31.15 3.06
N SER A 651 -6.17 31.00 4.38
CA SER A 651 -5.48 31.97 5.24
C SER A 651 -3.98 31.70 5.45
N GLN A 652 -3.43 30.61 4.90
CA GLN A 652 -2.02 30.26 5.08
C GLN A 652 -1.21 30.67 3.83
N PRO A 653 -0.09 31.39 3.99
CA PRO A 653 0.80 31.70 2.88
C PRO A 653 1.37 30.41 2.29
N LEU A 654 1.41 30.31 0.95
CA LEU A 654 2.07 29.18 0.29
C LEU A 654 3.56 29.22 0.58
N GLY A 655 4.08 28.13 1.15
CA GLY A 655 5.50 27.95 1.39
C GLY A 655 6.28 27.69 0.09
N ASN A 656 7.57 28.00 0.11
CA ASN A 656 8.47 27.79 -1.04
C ASN A 656 8.90 26.32 -1.23
N ARG A 657 8.49 25.42 -0.34
CA ARG A 657 8.87 24.01 -0.33
C ARG A 657 7.77 23.15 -0.94
N ALA A 658 8.14 22.36 -1.95
CA ALA A 658 7.29 21.29 -2.47
C ALA A 658 7.28 20.09 -1.49
N ILE A 659 6.09 19.58 -1.20
CA ILE A 659 5.85 18.45 -0.30
C ILE A 659 4.93 17.42 -0.96
N SER A 660 5.04 16.17 -0.52
CA SER A 660 4.16 15.08 -0.91
C SER A 660 2.89 15.10 -0.05
N ILE A 661 1.73 15.13 -0.70
CA ILE A 661 0.41 15.18 -0.08
C ILE A 661 -0.41 13.98 -0.54
N GLY A 662 -0.73 13.10 0.39
CA GLY A 662 -1.53 11.89 0.16
C GLY A 662 -2.96 12.04 0.65
N PHE A 663 -3.91 11.51 -0.12
CA PHE A 663 -5.30 11.30 0.28
C PHE A 663 -5.64 9.83 0.17
N LYS A 664 -5.92 9.18 1.29
CA LYS A 664 -6.35 7.79 1.36
C LYS A 664 -7.86 7.73 1.54
N ASN A 665 -8.58 7.22 0.53
CA ASN A 665 -10.01 7.09 0.60
C ASN A 665 -10.41 5.79 1.33
N ASP A 666 -10.71 5.90 2.62
CA ASP A 666 -11.19 4.79 3.45
C ASP A 666 -12.72 4.66 3.39
N ARG A 667 -13.42 5.45 2.59
CA ARG A 667 -14.87 5.32 2.35
C ARG A 667 -15.15 4.21 1.34
N GLY A 668 -16.34 3.61 1.45
CA GLY A 668 -16.89 2.70 0.43
C GLY A 668 -17.41 3.40 -0.83
N GLN A 669 -17.17 4.70 -1.00
CA GLN A 669 -17.68 5.52 -2.11
C GLN A 669 -16.58 6.44 -2.65
N HIS A 670 -16.75 6.89 -3.89
CA HIS A 670 -15.85 7.83 -4.55
C HIS A 670 -15.87 9.21 -3.87
N VAL A 671 -14.73 9.88 -3.88
CA VAL A 671 -14.57 11.25 -3.39
C VAL A 671 -13.84 12.10 -4.42
N GLU A 672 -14.15 13.38 -4.43
CA GLU A 672 -13.54 14.36 -5.31
C GLU A 672 -12.62 15.26 -4.49
N VAL A 673 -11.38 15.44 -4.95
CA VAL A 673 -10.42 16.35 -4.32
C VAL A 673 -10.31 17.62 -5.16
N TYR A 674 -10.53 18.75 -4.51
CA TYR A 674 -10.38 20.09 -5.08
C TYR A 674 -9.23 20.80 -4.38
N GLU A 675 -8.43 21.50 -5.16
CA GLU A 675 -7.39 22.40 -4.68
C GLU A 675 -8.01 23.79 -4.48
N ILE A 676 -7.73 24.42 -3.33
CA ILE A 676 -8.26 25.74 -3.00
C ILE A 676 -7.18 26.78 -3.31
N SER A 677 -7.44 27.61 -4.31
CA SER A 677 -6.54 28.70 -4.69
C SER A 677 -6.49 29.80 -3.61
N PRO A 678 -5.45 30.65 -3.56
CA PRO A 678 -5.36 31.76 -2.61
C PRO A 678 -6.55 32.74 -2.65
N ASN A 679 -7.21 32.87 -3.80
CA ASN A 679 -8.43 33.66 -3.99
C ASN A 679 -9.72 32.92 -3.54
N GLY A 680 -9.59 31.71 -2.98
CA GLY A 680 -10.69 30.86 -2.53
C GLY A 680 -11.39 30.06 -3.63
N GLN A 681 -10.94 30.08 -4.88
CA GLN A 681 -11.53 29.26 -5.95
C GLN A 681 -11.14 27.79 -5.78
N ARG A 682 -12.14 26.89 -5.99
CA ARG A 682 -11.93 25.44 -5.95
C ARG A 682 -11.65 24.95 -7.36
N GLN A 683 -10.48 24.35 -7.57
CA GLN A 683 -10.11 23.70 -8.82
C GLN A 683 -10.16 22.19 -8.63
N PHE A 684 -10.96 21.50 -9.44
CA PHE A 684 -11.01 20.05 -9.41
C PHE A 684 -9.63 19.46 -9.77
N VAL A 685 -9.14 18.54 -8.93
CA VAL A 685 -7.87 17.86 -9.15
C VAL A 685 -8.13 16.47 -9.72
N ARG A 686 -8.82 15.61 -8.95
CA ARG A 686 -9.02 14.21 -9.29
C ARG A 686 -10.10 13.57 -8.44
N GLU A 687 -10.70 12.53 -8.99
CA GLU A 687 -11.56 11.58 -8.28
C GLU A 687 -10.70 10.45 -7.67
N VAL A 688 -11.01 10.08 -6.42
CA VAL A 688 -10.33 9.01 -5.68
C VAL A 688 -11.31 7.86 -5.43
N PRO A 689 -11.15 6.71 -6.11
CA PRO A 689 -12.03 5.55 -5.90
C PRO A 689 -11.96 4.99 -4.47
N PRO A 690 -12.95 4.17 -4.05
CA PRO A 690 -12.91 3.45 -2.78
C PRO A 690 -11.61 2.67 -2.60
N SER A 691 -11.01 2.71 -1.41
CA SER A 691 -9.74 2.06 -1.07
C SER A 691 -8.52 2.53 -1.88
N ALA A 692 -8.65 3.54 -2.74
CA ALA A 692 -7.54 4.09 -3.53
C ALA A 692 -6.81 5.20 -2.76
N ARG A 693 -5.61 5.52 -3.25
CA ARG A 693 -4.80 6.64 -2.76
C ARG A 693 -4.50 7.60 -3.90
N LEU A 694 -4.65 8.89 -3.63
CA LEU A 694 -4.19 9.97 -4.48
C LEU A 694 -2.94 10.58 -3.84
N GLN A 695 -1.87 10.72 -4.60
CA GLN A 695 -0.67 11.41 -4.16
C GLN A 695 -0.41 12.60 -5.09
N LEU A 696 -0.22 13.77 -4.49
CA LEU A 696 0.04 15.03 -5.16
C LEU A 696 1.36 15.62 -4.65
N THR A 697 1.99 16.44 -5.47
CA THR A 697 3.11 17.30 -5.05
C THR A 697 2.66 18.75 -5.17
N ARG A 698 2.65 19.47 -4.04
CA ARG A 698 2.26 20.88 -3.95
C ARG A 698 3.10 21.62 -2.91
N SER A 699 2.98 22.94 -2.86
CA SER A 699 3.60 23.75 -1.83
C SER A 699 2.99 23.48 -0.45
N ALA A 700 3.82 23.60 0.59
CA ALA A 700 3.34 23.72 1.97
C ALA A 700 2.32 24.87 2.07
N GLY A 701 1.31 24.74 2.94
CA GLY A 701 0.21 25.70 3.06
C GLY A 701 -0.88 25.57 1.99
N GLN A 702 -0.74 24.67 1.01
CA GLN A 702 -1.79 24.45 0.00
C GLN A 702 -3.07 23.89 0.64
N GLY A 703 -4.19 24.58 0.39
CA GLY A 703 -5.53 24.18 0.84
C GLY A 703 -6.20 23.20 -0.11
N PHE A 704 -7.00 22.29 0.44
CA PHE A 704 -7.80 21.31 -0.28
C PHE A 704 -9.21 21.20 0.28
N GLU A 705 -10.17 20.90 -0.59
CA GLU A 705 -11.54 20.53 -0.24
C GLU A 705 -11.81 19.12 -0.75
N VAL A 706 -12.27 18.24 0.14
CA VAL A 706 -12.71 16.89 -0.22
C VAL A 706 -14.23 16.89 -0.24
N ARG A 707 -14.82 16.47 -1.36
CA ARG A 707 -16.27 16.39 -1.56
C ARG A 707 -16.73 14.97 -1.82
N SER A 708 -17.97 14.68 -1.46
CA SER A 708 -18.65 13.47 -1.90
C SER A 708 -18.97 13.58 -3.39
N ALA A 709 -19.17 12.44 -4.06
CA ALA A 709 -19.60 12.40 -5.48
C ALA A 709 -20.92 13.15 -5.76
N GLY A 710 -21.71 13.47 -4.73
CA GLY A 710 -22.92 14.30 -4.83
C GLY A 710 -22.68 15.81 -4.62
N GLY A 711 -21.43 16.24 -4.53
CA GLY A 711 -21.04 17.65 -4.34
C GLY A 711 -21.11 18.16 -2.89
N GLY A 712 -21.43 17.33 -1.91
CA GLY A 712 -21.39 17.73 -0.50
C GLY A 712 -19.94 17.83 -0.02
N CYS A 713 -19.53 18.97 0.56
CA CYS A 713 -18.22 19.06 1.19
C CYS A 713 -18.16 18.11 2.40
N LEU A 714 -17.08 17.32 2.47
CA LEU A 714 -16.81 16.39 3.57
C LEU A 714 -15.84 17.01 4.57
N THR A 715 -14.82 17.72 4.07
CA THR A 715 -13.83 18.43 4.88
C THR A 715 -12.96 19.34 4.02
N THR A 716 -12.37 20.36 4.65
CA THR A 716 -11.24 21.13 4.13
C THR A 716 -9.96 20.74 4.88
N MET A 717 -8.80 20.85 4.24
CA MET A 717 -7.49 20.51 4.79
C MET A 717 -6.45 21.52 4.31
N VAL A 718 -5.42 21.78 5.13
CA VAL A 718 -4.27 22.62 4.74
C VAL A 718 -2.98 21.84 5.00
N ALA A 719 -2.15 21.74 3.97
CA ALA A 719 -0.92 20.96 4.03
C ALA A 719 0.15 21.61 4.93
N PRO A 720 0.80 20.86 5.85
CA PRO A 720 1.84 21.40 6.71
C PRO A 720 3.18 21.60 5.96
N ASN A 721 4.20 22.15 6.60
CA ASN A 721 5.56 22.20 6.06
C ASN A 721 6.32 20.85 6.14
N ALA A 722 5.65 19.74 5.81
CA ALA A 722 6.17 18.37 5.85
C ALA A 722 5.33 17.44 4.96
N ASP A 723 5.89 16.28 4.58
CA ASP A 723 5.13 15.28 3.83
C ASP A 723 3.98 14.75 4.69
N VAL A 724 2.78 14.69 4.11
CA VAL A 724 1.54 14.40 4.83
C VAL A 724 0.65 13.40 4.08
N GLU A 725 0.01 12.49 4.81
CA GLU A 725 -1.07 11.64 4.29
C GLU A 725 -2.33 11.82 5.16
N TYR A 726 -3.43 12.25 4.53
CA TYR A 726 -4.75 12.39 5.14
C TYR A 726 -5.60 11.15 4.85
N SER A 727 -6.36 10.70 5.85
CA SER A 727 -7.32 9.59 5.74
C SER A 727 -8.74 10.14 5.69
N ILE A 728 -9.46 9.84 4.61
CA ILE A 728 -10.85 10.26 4.42
C ILE A 728 -11.74 9.17 5.00
N LYS A 729 -12.26 9.40 6.21
CA LYS A 729 -12.99 8.40 6.99
C LYS A 729 -14.43 8.15 6.48
N PRO A 730 -14.98 6.93 6.65
CA PRO A 730 -16.38 6.61 6.34
C PRO A 730 -17.40 7.54 7.02
N THR A 731 -17.07 8.00 8.23
CA THR A 731 -17.91 8.84 9.09
C THR A 731 -17.94 10.32 8.68
N MET A 732 -17.09 10.75 7.75
CA MET A 732 -17.12 12.13 7.24
C MET A 732 -18.44 12.42 6.49
N GLY A 733 -18.96 13.65 6.57
CA GLY A 733 -20.24 14.04 5.95
C GLY A 733 -21.51 13.80 6.78
N ARG A 734 -21.38 13.39 8.05
CA ARG A 734 -22.47 13.36 9.05
C ARG A 734 -21.92 13.76 10.42
N ALA A 735 -22.76 14.06 11.40
CA ALA A 735 -22.29 14.28 12.78
C ALA A 735 -21.60 13.01 13.32
N ASP A 736 -20.47 13.20 14.01
CA ASP A 736 -19.78 12.15 14.74
C ASP A 736 -20.59 11.85 16.01
N PRO A 737 -21.12 10.62 16.19
CA PRO A 737 -21.91 10.25 17.35
C PRO A 737 -21.10 10.34 18.66
N ASP A 738 -19.78 10.24 18.58
CA ASP A 738 -18.87 10.26 19.73
C ASP A 738 -18.14 11.61 19.87
N ALA A 739 -18.66 12.66 19.21
CA ALA A 739 -18.11 14.01 19.34
C ALA A 739 -18.17 14.48 20.80
N VAL A 740 -17.07 15.06 21.27
CA VAL A 740 -16.96 15.62 22.62
C VAL A 740 -16.46 17.06 22.56
N ALA A 741 -17.03 17.93 23.38
CA ALA A 741 -16.52 19.28 23.58
C ALA A 741 -15.89 19.38 24.98
N LYS A 742 -14.70 19.98 25.04
CA LYS A 742 -13.95 20.16 26.27
C LYS A 742 -13.46 21.58 26.42
N SER A 743 -13.57 22.09 27.64
CA SER A 743 -13.14 23.44 28.00
C SER A 743 -11.75 23.41 28.65
N TYR A 744 -10.93 24.38 28.28
CA TYR A 744 -9.58 24.60 28.78
C TYR A 744 -9.45 26.06 29.22
N SER A 745 -8.65 26.30 30.27
CA SER A 745 -8.23 27.63 30.69
C SER A 745 -6.86 27.93 30.09
N CYS A 746 -6.79 28.95 29.24
CA CYS A 746 -5.58 29.46 28.60
C CYS A 746 -5.33 30.88 29.10
N SER A 747 -4.36 31.07 30.00
CA SER A 747 -4.02 32.40 30.53
C SER A 747 -5.24 33.20 31.05
N GLY A 748 -6.19 32.52 31.71
CA GLY A 748 -7.40 33.11 32.27
C GLY A 748 -8.59 33.23 31.29
N ARG A 749 -8.45 32.83 30.03
CA ARG A 749 -9.55 32.75 29.04
C ARG A 749 -10.01 31.31 28.86
N GLU A 750 -11.32 31.12 28.71
CA GLU A 750 -11.90 29.82 28.38
C GLU A 750 -11.76 29.55 26.88
N VAL A 751 -11.20 28.40 26.53
CA VAL A 751 -11.08 27.89 25.15
C VAL A 751 -11.74 26.53 25.08
N VAL A 752 -12.61 26.35 24.08
CA VAL A 752 -13.30 25.09 23.85
C VAL A 752 -12.67 24.36 22.67
N ALA A 753 -12.35 23.07 22.88
CA ALA A 753 -12.00 22.15 21.81
C ALA A 753 -13.14 21.16 21.58
N LEU A 754 -13.68 21.13 20.36
CA LEU A 754 -14.60 20.10 19.88
C LEU A 754 -13.78 19.01 19.18
N ILE A 755 -13.93 17.76 19.59
CA ILE A 755 -13.16 16.63 19.06
C ILE A 755 -14.14 15.65 18.42
N GLU A 756 -13.87 15.27 17.17
CA GLU A 756 -14.58 14.27 16.39
C GLU A 756 -13.67 13.02 16.23
N PRO A 757 -13.68 12.12 17.21
CA PRO A 757 -12.72 11.02 17.28
C PRO A 757 -12.80 10.07 16.08
N ASN A 758 -14.00 9.76 15.61
CA ASN A 758 -14.21 8.84 14.50
C ASN A 758 -13.86 9.45 13.14
N LYS A 759 -13.81 10.78 13.07
CA LYS A 759 -13.36 11.51 11.87
C LYS A 759 -11.86 11.85 11.93
N GLY A 760 -11.27 11.85 13.12
CA GLY A 760 -9.89 12.28 13.31
C GLY A 760 -9.72 13.80 13.19
N THR A 761 -10.76 14.57 13.52
CA THR A 761 -10.79 16.03 13.39
C THR A 761 -11.05 16.72 14.73
N ALA A 762 -10.47 17.89 14.94
CA ALA A 762 -10.74 18.70 16.14
C ALA A 762 -10.83 20.19 15.79
N TYR A 763 -11.70 20.91 16.48
CA TYR A 763 -11.90 22.34 16.32
C TYR A 763 -11.54 23.03 17.61
N VAL A 764 -10.74 24.09 17.52
CA VAL A 764 -10.38 24.90 18.67
C VAL A 764 -10.84 26.31 18.42
N ASN A 765 -11.79 26.77 19.24
CA ASN A 765 -12.31 28.14 19.28
C ASN A 765 -12.77 28.70 17.92
N ASP A 766 -13.34 27.85 17.05
CA ASP A 766 -13.80 28.21 15.70
C ASP A 766 -12.72 28.80 14.77
N GLN A 767 -11.45 28.70 15.15
CA GLN A 767 -10.30 29.27 14.44
C GLN A 767 -9.39 28.21 13.84
N TYR A 768 -9.20 27.10 14.54
CA TYR A 768 -8.28 26.04 14.13
C TYR A 768 -9.04 24.75 13.86
N ALA A 769 -8.78 24.17 12.69
CA ALA A 769 -9.46 23.02 12.13
C ALA A 769 -8.47 21.86 11.96
N LEU A 770 -8.19 21.15 13.04
CA LEU A 770 -7.06 20.22 13.09
C LEU A 770 -7.44 18.87 12.51
N HIS A 771 -6.56 18.33 11.67
CA HIS A 771 -6.64 16.99 11.12
C HIS A 771 -5.59 16.09 11.73
N ARG A 772 -6.01 14.91 12.21
CA ARG A 772 -5.08 13.85 12.55
C ARG A 772 -4.57 13.19 11.28
N ALA A 773 -3.34 13.51 10.89
CA ALA A 773 -2.72 13.07 9.66
C ALA A 773 -1.38 12.38 9.93
N ARG A 774 -0.90 11.60 8.95
CA ARG A 774 0.43 11.01 9.01
C ARG A 774 1.45 12.00 8.46
N VAL A 775 2.25 12.62 9.31
CA VAL A 775 3.27 13.62 8.96
C VAL A 775 4.65 13.02 9.15
N ASN A 776 5.48 12.98 8.09
CA ASN A 776 6.80 12.34 8.10
C ASN A 776 6.81 10.90 8.69
N GLY A 777 5.69 10.17 8.55
CA GLY A 777 5.55 8.80 9.06
C GLY A 777 4.94 8.66 10.47
N GLY A 778 4.92 9.72 11.28
CA GLY A 778 4.26 9.81 12.59
C GLY A 778 2.84 10.41 12.52
N PHE A 779 2.06 10.33 13.59
CA PHE A 779 0.72 10.94 13.64
C PHE A 779 0.75 12.28 14.37
N ALA A 780 0.23 13.33 13.73
CA ALA A 780 0.10 14.65 14.33
C ALA A 780 -1.28 15.26 14.02
N ASN A 781 -1.75 16.14 14.90
CA ASN A 781 -2.91 16.98 14.62
C ASN A 781 -2.41 18.26 13.95
N VAL A 782 -2.78 18.49 12.69
CA VAL A 782 -2.21 19.57 11.88
C VAL A 782 -3.27 20.38 11.14
N TRP A 783 -2.97 21.67 10.95
CA TRP A 783 -3.67 22.56 10.03
C TRP A 783 -2.64 23.56 9.49
N GLY A 784 -2.11 23.30 8.29
CA GLY A 784 -0.97 24.06 7.79
C GLY A 784 0.21 23.99 8.75
N ASP A 785 0.81 25.13 9.05
CA ASP A 785 1.94 25.21 9.98
C ASP A 785 1.57 25.10 11.47
N VAL A 786 0.27 24.98 11.76
CA VAL A 786 -0.23 24.75 13.12
C VAL A 786 -0.17 23.26 13.44
N ARG A 787 0.46 22.94 14.58
CA ARG A 787 0.45 21.63 15.22
C ARG A 787 -0.24 21.71 16.57
N ALA A 788 -0.99 20.67 16.89
CA ALA A 788 -1.75 20.64 18.11
C ALA A 788 -1.53 19.38 18.92
N LYS A 789 -1.40 19.56 20.22
CA LYS A 789 -1.43 18.52 21.23
C LYS A 789 -2.69 18.72 22.06
N ILE A 790 -3.64 17.79 21.91
CA ILE A 790 -4.93 17.83 22.60
C ILE A 790 -5.00 16.60 23.50
N THR A 791 -5.05 16.82 24.80
CA THR A 791 -5.18 15.75 25.80
C THR A 791 -6.31 16.06 26.77
N ASN A 792 -6.55 15.14 27.70
CA ASN A 792 -7.50 15.37 28.77
C ASN A 792 -7.06 16.46 29.78
N GLN A 793 -5.80 16.85 29.79
CA GLN A 793 -5.25 17.76 30.80
C GLN A 793 -4.75 19.06 30.19
N GLU A 794 -4.40 19.05 28.91
CA GLU A 794 -3.74 20.16 28.24
C GLU A 794 -4.18 20.28 26.80
N LEU A 795 -4.19 21.52 26.32
CA LEU A 795 -4.32 21.88 24.93
C LEU A 795 -3.16 22.82 24.61
N VAL A 796 -2.28 22.38 23.72
CA VAL A 796 -1.13 23.17 23.25
C VAL A 796 -1.21 23.29 21.73
N LEU A 797 -1.16 24.52 21.22
CA LEU A 797 -1.04 24.82 19.80
C LEU A 797 0.28 25.50 19.53
N GLU A 798 1.02 24.98 18.57
CA GLU A 798 2.29 25.52 18.09
C GLU A 798 2.14 25.90 16.62
N GLU A 799 2.69 27.04 16.22
CA GLU A 799 2.71 27.49 14.83
C GLU A 799 4.13 27.92 14.49
N GLY A 800 4.74 27.27 13.49
CA GLY A 800 6.12 27.59 13.08
C GLY A 800 7.16 27.47 14.21
N GLY A 801 6.93 26.56 15.18
CA GLY A 801 7.79 26.38 16.35
C GLY A 801 7.56 27.35 17.51
N THR A 802 6.54 28.22 17.42
CA THR A 802 6.13 29.13 18.51
C THR A 802 4.83 28.65 19.14
N THR A 803 4.78 28.51 20.47
CA THR A 803 3.54 28.20 21.19
C THR A 803 2.55 29.36 21.08
N ARG A 804 1.42 29.13 20.43
CA ARG A 804 0.31 30.10 20.27
C ARG A 804 -0.69 30.02 21.41
N LEU A 805 -1.01 28.80 21.82
CA LEU A 805 -1.93 28.52 22.92
C LEU A 805 -1.31 27.44 23.81
N SER A 806 -1.36 27.65 25.11
CA SER A 806 -0.99 26.67 26.13
C SER A 806 -2.02 26.75 27.24
N CYS A 807 -2.79 25.67 27.39
CA CYS A 807 -4.00 25.67 28.18
C CYS A 807 -4.07 24.43 29.07
N ARG A 808 -4.69 24.56 30.23
CA ARG A 808 -4.97 23.44 31.13
C ARG A 808 -6.47 23.15 31.17
N ALA A 809 -6.86 21.88 31.24
CA ALA A 809 -8.26 21.49 31.32
C ALA A 809 -8.92 22.11 32.57
N ARG A 810 -10.17 22.56 32.42
CA ARG A 810 -10.96 23.15 33.50
C ARG A 810 -11.79 22.13 34.25
#